data_AF-A0AA88PQS0-F1
#
_entry.id   AF-A0AA88PQS0-F1
#
_cell.length_a   1.000
_cell.length_b   1.000
_cell.length_c   1.000
_cell.angle_alpha   90.00
_cell.angle_beta   90.00
_cell.angle_gamma   90.00
#
_symmetry.space_group_name_H-M   'P 1'
#
loop_
_entity.id
_entity.type
_entity.pdbx_description
1 polymer ?
#
loop_
_entity_poly.entity_id
_entity_poly.type
_entity_poly.pdbx_seq_one_letter_code
_entity_poly.pdbx_strand_id
1 'polypeptide(L)'
;MDRLCSKCLCLASPQEGSIEESGVANAAMNPCQLFASLVMSMCCHILSTTAWSVNNFLMTGPKAYLTYTSSVQAGAQSGIEECKHQFAWDRWNCPESALQLSTHNGLRSATRETAFVHAISAAGVMYTLTKNCSMGDFDNCGCDDSKIGKMGGRGWVWGGCSDNVDFGERIAKQFVDALENGHDSRAAVNLHNNEAGRLAVKATLKRTCKCHGVSGSCSIQTCWMQLADFRDIGTYLKIKHDQAQKLEMDKIRMRAGNSADNRGAIADTFSTVARTELIYMEESPDYCVKNLSLGLHGTEGRECLQSGKNLSQWEKRSCRRLCHECGLKVEERRIETAYLTYATSVQVGAQSGIRECKHQFAWDRWNCPDSALQLSTHKGFRSATRETSFVHAISAAGVMYTLTRNCSLGDLDDCGCDSSRNGKFGGRGWLWGGCSDNVDFGERISKQYVDALETGQDSRAAVNLHNNEAGRLAVKATMKRICRCHGMSESCTMQTCWMQLADFREIGNYLKVKHDQAQKLEMDKRRMRAGNSADNRVAMSDAFGSIARTELIYLEDSPDYCAKNLSLGLAGTEGRECVQHGESLTQWERRSCRRLCHECGLRVEERRTEIVSSCNCKFHWCCTVKCESCSQVTVKHVCARRHGGHGHHRRRPRGPK
;
A
#
# COMPACT_ATOMS: atom_id res chain seq x y z
N MET A 1 -23.26 23.79 22.63
CA MET A 1 -22.36 24.44 21.65
C MET A 1 -23.19 24.70 20.40
N ASP A 2 -24.15 25.60 20.57
CA ASP A 2 -24.87 26.26 19.50
C ASP A 2 -24.11 27.53 19.10
N ARG A 3 -24.21 27.90 17.82
CA ARG A 3 -23.60 29.07 17.16
C ARG A 3 -22.14 28.90 16.73
N LEU A 4 -21.94 28.25 15.56
CA LEU A 4 -20.96 28.70 14.54
C LEU A 4 -21.11 27.99 13.17
N CYS A 5 -22.29 27.49 12.82
CA CYS A 5 -22.56 26.93 11.49
C CYS A 5 -23.83 27.56 10.87
N SER A 6 -23.78 28.87 10.65
CA SER A 6 -24.79 29.61 9.87
C SER A 6 -24.13 30.82 9.25
N LYS A 7 -23.50 30.61 8.09
CA LYS A 7 -23.23 31.58 7.01
C LYS A 7 -22.34 30.91 5.96
N CYS A 8 -22.96 30.13 5.09
CA CYS A 8 -22.54 29.84 3.71
C CYS A 8 -23.50 28.78 3.14
N LEU A 9 -24.79 29.12 3.01
CA LEU A 9 -25.79 28.31 2.29
C LEU A 9 -27.00 29.20 1.98
N CYS A 10 -26.84 30.11 1.03
CA CYS A 10 -27.95 30.68 0.27
C CYS A 10 -27.43 31.03 -1.13
N LEU A 11 -27.65 30.17 -2.12
CA LEU A 11 -27.99 30.63 -3.46
C LEU A 11 -29.05 29.69 -4.04
N ALA A 12 -30.13 30.34 -4.46
CA ALA A 12 -31.42 29.80 -4.81
C ALA A 12 -31.50 29.42 -6.30
N SER A 13 -32.53 28.64 -6.61
CA SER A 13 -33.08 28.39 -7.94
C SER A 13 -33.37 29.67 -8.74
N PRO A 14 -33.52 29.57 -10.08
CA PRO A 14 -33.50 30.72 -10.98
C PRO A 14 -34.89 31.32 -11.14
N GLN A 15 -34.98 32.66 -11.19
CA GLN A 15 -36.05 33.36 -11.86
C GLN A 15 -35.59 34.74 -12.34
N GLU A 16 -35.78 34.94 -13.65
CA GLU A 16 -36.03 36.16 -14.42
C GLU A 16 -35.27 37.45 -14.09
N GLY A 17 -34.57 37.95 -15.12
CA GLY A 17 -33.76 39.16 -15.06
C GLY A 17 -34.57 40.46 -15.05
N SER A 18 -33.91 41.51 -14.59
CA SER A 18 -34.01 42.85 -15.15
C SER A 18 -32.81 43.67 -14.69
N ILE A 19 -32.44 44.59 -15.58
CA ILE A 19 -31.25 45.44 -15.63
C ILE A 19 -31.37 46.56 -14.59
N GLU A 20 -30.28 46.91 -13.89
CA GLU A 20 -29.94 48.32 -13.63
C GLU A 20 -28.49 48.50 -13.15
N GLU A 21 -27.85 49.52 -13.73
CA GLU A 21 -26.48 49.97 -13.53
C GLU A 21 -26.26 50.60 -12.16
N SER A 22 -25.06 50.45 -11.57
CA SER A 22 -24.24 51.58 -11.11
C SER A 22 -23.01 51.15 -10.30
N GLY A 23 -21.88 51.82 -10.55
CA GLY A 23 -20.88 52.10 -9.52
C GLY A 23 -19.56 51.31 -9.58
N VAL A 24 -18.66 51.72 -10.48
CA VAL A 24 -17.23 51.38 -10.42
C VAL A 24 -16.59 52.11 -9.22
N ALA A 25 -16.01 51.37 -8.28
CA ALA A 25 -15.04 51.88 -7.32
C ALA A 25 -13.75 51.05 -7.42
N ASN A 26 -12.75 51.63 -8.08
CA ASN A 26 -11.39 51.10 -8.17
C ASN A 26 -10.71 51.16 -6.79
N ALA A 27 -10.46 50.01 -6.17
CA ALA A 27 -9.49 49.88 -5.09
C ALA A 27 -8.23 49.19 -5.63
N ALA A 28 -7.16 49.96 -5.77
CA ALA A 28 -5.86 49.46 -6.21
C ALA A 28 -5.26 48.49 -5.16
N MET A 29 -5.02 47.24 -5.56
CA MET A 29 -4.34 46.24 -4.73
C MET A 29 -2.82 46.47 -4.72
N ASN A 30 -2.22 46.39 -3.53
CA ASN A 30 -0.79 46.63 -3.30
C ASN A 30 0.06 45.46 -3.86
N PRO A 31 1.31 45.67 -4.37
CA PRO A 31 2.10 44.64 -5.05
C PRO A 31 2.37 43.37 -4.21
N CYS A 32 2.48 43.51 -2.88
CA CYS A 32 2.64 42.38 -1.97
C CYS A 32 1.39 41.49 -1.86
N GLN A 33 0.19 42.04 -2.04
CA GLN A 33 -1.06 41.27 -1.99
C GLN A 33 -1.31 40.50 -3.29
N LEU A 34 -0.89 41.05 -4.43
CA LEU A 34 -0.85 40.35 -5.71
C LEU A 34 0.12 39.17 -5.66
N PHE A 35 1.32 39.36 -5.10
CA PHE A 35 2.31 38.29 -4.96
C PHE A 35 1.84 37.18 -4.01
N ALA A 36 1.25 37.54 -2.86
CA ALA A 36 0.70 36.57 -1.92
C ALA A 36 -0.48 35.78 -2.50
N SER A 37 -1.34 36.43 -3.30
CA SER A 37 -2.49 35.79 -3.96
C SER A 37 -2.03 34.89 -5.11
N LEU A 38 -1.02 35.28 -5.89
CA LEU A 38 -0.41 34.44 -6.92
C LEU A 38 0.32 33.24 -6.33
N VAL A 39 1.02 33.40 -5.20
CA VAL A 39 1.71 32.29 -4.52
C VAL A 39 0.73 31.35 -3.83
N MET A 40 -0.37 31.85 -3.26
CA MET A 40 -1.47 31.01 -2.73
C MET A 40 -2.23 30.30 -3.85
N SER A 41 -2.50 30.96 -4.98
CA SER A 41 -3.13 30.34 -6.14
C SER A 41 -2.22 29.28 -6.77
N MET A 42 -0.91 29.57 -6.90
CA MET A 42 0.09 28.62 -7.38
C MET A 42 0.27 27.46 -6.39
N CYS A 43 0.29 27.70 -5.08
CA CYS A 43 0.34 26.63 -4.07
C CYS A 43 -0.96 25.80 -4.06
N CYS A 44 -2.14 26.41 -4.24
CA CYS A 44 -3.40 25.69 -4.37
C CYS A 44 -3.46 24.89 -5.67
N HIS A 45 -2.89 25.38 -6.77
CA HIS A 45 -2.78 24.63 -8.02
C HIS A 45 -1.74 23.50 -7.92
N ILE A 46 -0.58 23.72 -7.28
CA ILE A 46 0.49 22.73 -7.13
C ILE A 46 0.11 21.63 -6.10
N LEU A 47 -0.51 22.01 -4.98
CA LEU A 47 -1.07 21.07 -3.99
C LEU A 47 -2.35 20.38 -4.51
N SER A 48 -3.11 20.99 -5.43
CA SER A 48 -4.17 20.27 -6.16
C SER A 48 -3.59 19.29 -7.17
N THR A 49 -2.51 19.62 -7.90
CA THR A 49 -1.97 18.72 -8.94
C THR A 49 -1.34 17.42 -8.40
N THR A 50 -1.04 17.34 -7.09
CA THR A 50 -0.53 16.13 -6.44
C THR A 50 -1.59 15.39 -5.59
N ALA A 51 -2.78 15.95 -5.46
CA ALA A 51 -3.93 15.35 -4.76
C ALA A 51 -5.02 14.81 -5.72
N TRP A 52 -4.78 14.81 -7.03
CA TRP A 52 -5.76 14.40 -8.04
C TRP A 52 -5.42 13.04 -8.65
N SER A 53 -5.70 11.96 -7.92
CA SER A 53 -5.85 10.63 -8.55
C SER A 53 -7.01 9.78 -8.02
N VAL A 54 -7.93 10.32 -7.22
CA VAL A 54 -9.04 9.50 -6.67
C VAL A 54 -10.37 10.23 -6.43
N ASN A 55 -10.45 11.55 -6.65
CA ASN A 55 -11.64 12.34 -6.30
C ASN A 55 -12.79 12.33 -7.32
N ASN A 56 -12.60 11.86 -8.55
CA ASN A 56 -13.71 11.79 -9.52
C ASN A 56 -14.77 10.75 -9.16
N PHE A 57 -14.40 9.78 -8.35
CA PHE A 57 -15.26 8.68 -7.96
C PHE A 57 -16.24 9.05 -6.83
N LEU A 58 -15.94 10.13 -6.09
CA LEU A 58 -16.54 10.43 -4.80
C LEU A 58 -17.62 11.52 -4.84
N MET A 59 -17.85 12.19 -5.98
CA MET A 59 -18.65 13.42 -6.02
C MET A 59 -19.92 13.37 -6.89
N THR A 60 -20.25 12.26 -7.53
CA THR A 60 -21.45 12.14 -8.41
C THR A 60 -22.60 11.32 -7.81
N GLY A 61 -22.38 10.63 -6.68
CA GLY A 61 -23.43 9.84 -6.02
C GLY A 61 -24.41 10.71 -5.20
N PRO A 62 -25.72 10.37 -5.17
CA PRO A 62 -26.65 10.98 -4.21
C PRO A 62 -26.14 10.81 -2.77
N LYS A 63 -26.32 11.82 -1.90
CA LYS A 63 -25.92 11.80 -0.47
C LYS A 63 -26.34 10.53 0.29
N ALA A 64 -27.34 9.80 -0.20
CA ALA A 64 -27.84 8.55 0.37
C ALA A 64 -26.91 7.33 0.23
N TYR A 65 -25.86 7.39 -0.61
CA TYR A 65 -25.03 6.23 -0.95
C TYR A 65 -23.59 6.27 -0.42
N LEU A 66 -23.30 7.17 0.54
CA LEU A 66 -21.99 7.29 1.18
C LEU A 66 -21.51 5.97 1.83
N THR A 67 -22.45 5.11 2.25
CA THR A 67 -22.16 3.80 2.87
C THR A 67 -21.34 2.89 1.97
N TYR A 68 -21.48 2.98 0.65
CA TYR A 68 -20.80 2.09 -0.28
C TYR A 68 -19.50 2.66 -0.83
N THR A 69 -19.26 3.96 -0.63
CA THR A 69 -18.19 4.71 -1.29
C THR A 69 -16.81 4.07 -1.15
N SER A 70 -16.45 3.56 0.03
CA SER A 70 -15.18 2.86 0.26
C SER A 70 -15.06 1.55 -0.52
N SER A 71 -16.13 0.75 -0.58
CA SER A 71 -16.17 -0.51 -1.33
C SER A 71 -16.16 -0.28 -2.83
N VAL A 72 -16.84 0.77 -3.29
CA VAL A 72 -16.87 1.15 -4.70
C VAL A 72 -15.46 1.62 -5.12
N GLN A 73 -14.76 2.41 -4.28
CA GLN A 73 -13.38 2.82 -4.53
C GLN A 73 -12.42 1.62 -4.56
N ALA A 74 -12.53 0.73 -3.57
CA ALA A 74 -11.73 -0.50 -3.53
C ALA A 74 -11.95 -1.35 -4.78
N GLY A 75 -13.20 -1.51 -5.23
CA GLY A 75 -13.53 -2.27 -6.42
C GLY A 75 -12.99 -1.68 -7.72
N ALA A 76 -13.02 -0.34 -7.87
CA ALA A 76 -12.41 0.33 -9.02
C ALA A 76 -10.88 0.12 -9.03
N GLN A 77 -10.23 0.21 -7.87
CA GLN A 77 -8.79 -0.04 -7.73
C GLN A 77 -8.42 -1.49 -8.09
N SER A 78 -9.17 -2.47 -7.57
CA SER A 78 -8.96 -3.88 -7.93
C SER A 78 -9.14 -4.12 -9.43
N GLY A 79 -10.07 -3.42 -10.09
CA GLY A 79 -10.24 -3.44 -11.54
C GLY A 79 -8.98 -2.99 -12.31
N ILE A 80 -8.34 -1.90 -11.87
CA ILE A 80 -7.12 -1.38 -12.50
C ILE A 80 -5.90 -2.28 -12.21
N GLU A 81 -5.80 -2.83 -11.00
CA GLU A 81 -4.75 -3.80 -10.68
C GLU A 81 -4.84 -5.05 -11.58
N GLU A 82 -6.05 -5.56 -11.80
CA GLU A 82 -6.28 -6.67 -12.72
C GLU A 82 -6.03 -6.27 -14.18
N CYS A 83 -6.35 -5.04 -14.57
CA CYS A 83 -6.00 -4.51 -15.90
C CYS A 83 -4.48 -4.49 -16.13
N LYS A 84 -3.70 -3.99 -15.18
CA LYS A 84 -2.23 -4.03 -15.24
C LYS A 84 -1.71 -5.45 -15.33
N HIS A 85 -2.32 -6.39 -14.61
CA HIS A 85 -1.97 -7.79 -14.67
C HIS A 85 -2.22 -8.39 -16.07
N GLN A 86 -3.43 -8.22 -16.62
CA GLN A 86 -3.82 -8.78 -17.92
C GLN A 86 -2.98 -8.22 -19.08
N PHE A 87 -2.51 -6.97 -18.96
CA PHE A 87 -1.78 -6.25 -20.02
C PHE A 87 -0.28 -6.08 -19.73
N ALA A 88 0.27 -6.73 -18.70
CA ALA A 88 1.67 -6.57 -18.28
C ALA A 88 2.68 -6.77 -19.44
N TRP A 89 2.37 -7.71 -20.34
CA TRP A 89 3.22 -8.13 -21.46
C TRP A 89 2.70 -7.69 -22.84
N ASP A 90 1.76 -6.75 -22.86
CA ASP A 90 1.19 -6.14 -24.06
C ASP A 90 1.79 -4.75 -24.30
N ARG A 91 1.76 -4.24 -25.54
CA ARG A 91 2.36 -2.94 -25.89
C ARG A 91 1.72 -1.79 -25.10
N TRP A 92 0.43 -1.88 -24.85
CA TRP A 92 -0.28 -1.08 -23.85
C TRP A 92 -0.35 -1.87 -22.53
N ASN A 93 0.01 -1.24 -21.41
CA ASN A 93 0.19 -1.90 -20.10
C ASN A 93 -0.69 -1.34 -18.99
N CYS A 94 -1.83 -0.75 -19.34
CA CYS A 94 -2.76 -0.13 -18.38
C CYS A 94 -2.10 0.92 -17.47
N PRO A 95 -1.68 2.08 -18.02
CA PRO A 95 -1.00 3.13 -17.24
C PRO A 95 -1.89 3.72 -16.14
N GLU A 96 -1.31 4.32 -15.10
CA GLU A 96 -2.07 4.92 -13.97
C GLU A 96 -3.10 5.98 -14.41
N SER A 97 -2.87 6.64 -15.54
CA SER A 97 -3.84 7.57 -16.15
C SER A 97 -5.16 6.89 -16.54
N ALA A 98 -5.16 5.57 -16.75
CA ALA A 98 -6.36 4.79 -17.06
C ALA A 98 -7.37 4.75 -15.90
N LEU A 99 -6.97 5.09 -14.66
CA LEU A 99 -7.87 5.22 -13.51
C LEU A 99 -8.82 6.44 -13.65
N GLN A 100 -8.49 7.41 -14.52
CA GLN A 100 -9.28 8.63 -14.72
C GLN A 100 -10.45 8.40 -15.70
N LEU A 101 -11.47 7.63 -15.31
CA LEU A 101 -12.66 7.37 -16.14
C LEU A 101 -13.49 8.63 -16.49
N SER A 102 -13.28 9.79 -15.83
CA SER A 102 -14.29 10.88 -15.86
C SER A 102 -13.75 12.31 -15.99
N THR A 103 -12.46 12.53 -16.19
CA THR A 103 -11.95 13.89 -16.43
C THR A 103 -11.80 14.18 -17.91
N HIS A 104 -12.27 15.36 -18.35
CA HIS A 104 -12.19 15.91 -19.70
C HIS A 104 -10.79 15.87 -20.39
N ASN A 105 -9.74 15.43 -19.69
CA ASN A 105 -8.37 15.30 -20.16
C ASN A 105 -7.75 13.89 -19.98
N GLY A 106 -8.50 12.88 -19.51
CA GLY A 106 -7.94 11.64 -18.97
C GLY A 106 -8.07 10.35 -19.78
N LEU A 107 -8.96 10.25 -20.78
CA LEU A 107 -8.99 9.13 -21.76
C LEU A 107 -10.05 9.46 -22.83
N ARG A 108 -9.79 10.48 -23.66
CA ARG A 108 -10.80 10.96 -24.63
C ARG A 108 -11.03 10.02 -25.82
N SER A 109 -10.17 9.01 -25.96
CA SER A 109 -10.18 8.08 -27.08
C SER A 109 -11.05 6.87 -26.75
N ALA A 110 -11.92 6.47 -27.66
CA ALA A 110 -12.77 5.30 -27.53
C ALA A 110 -12.14 4.08 -28.21
N THR A 111 -10.95 3.67 -27.75
CA THR A 111 -10.21 2.51 -28.27
C THR A 111 -10.62 1.20 -27.61
N ARG A 112 -10.16 0.09 -28.18
CA ARG A 112 -10.30 -1.26 -27.61
C ARG A 112 -9.82 -1.35 -26.16
N GLU A 113 -8.69 -0.73 -25.82
CA GLU A 113 -8.12 -0.73 -24.48
C GLU A 113 -9.03 0.02 -23.49
N THR A 114 -9.60 1.15 -23.93
CA THR A 114 -10.54 1.91 -23.10
C THR A 114 -11.83 1.13 -22.82
N ALA A 115 -12.32 0.38 -23.82
CA ALA A 115 -13.47 -0.51 -23.65
C ALA A 115 -13.24 -1.55 -22.54
N PHE A 116 -12.03 -2.13 -22.49
CA PHE A 116 -11.66 -3.05 -21.41
C PHE A 116 -11.57 -2.34 -20.05
N VAL A 117 -10.99 -1.14 -19.98
CA VAL A 117 -10.89 -0.37 -18.72
C VAL A 117 -12.28 -0.08 -18.13
N HIS A 118 -13.23 0.35 -18.97
CA HIS A 118 -14.62 0.57 -18.54
C HIS A 118 -15.27 -0.73 -18.03
N ALA A 119 -15.10 -1.83 -18.77
CA ALA A 119 -15.65 -3.13 -18.39
C ALA A 119 -15.04 -3.68 -17.08
N ILE A 120 -13.71 -3.69 -16.94
CA ILE A 120 -13.05 -4.24 -15.75
C ILE A 120 -13.28 -3.37 -14.50
N SER A 121 -13.40 -2.05 -14.68
CA SER A 121 -13.74 -1.14 -13.58
C SER A 121 -15.17 -1.36 -13.09
N ALA A 122 -16.13 -1.48 -14.01
CA ALA A 122 -17.51 -1.80 -13.68
C ALA A 122 -17.64 -3.19 -13.03
N ALA A 123 -16.90 -4.17 -13.53
CA ALA A 123 -16.82 -5.51 -12.96
C ALA A 123 -16.23 -5.50 -11.54
N GLY A 124 -15.13 -4.78 -11.31
CA GLY A 124 -14.47 -4.67 -10.00
C GLY A 124 -15.34 -4.02 -8.93
N VAL A 125 -16.06 -2.96 -9.30
CA VAL A 125 -17.05 -2.31 -8.43
C VAL A 125 -18.19 -3.27 -8.07
N MET A 126 -18.81 -3.89 -9.07
CA MET A 126 -19.90 -4.85 -8.85
C MET A 126 -19.45 -6.06 -8.02
N TYR A 127 -18.25 -6.57 -8.30
CA TYR A 127 -17.64 -7.69 -7.58
C TYR A 127 -17.50 -7.37 -6.09
N THR A 128 -16.88 -6.24 -5.77
CA THR A 128 -16.59 -5.84 -4.39
C THR A 128 -17.87 -5.55 -3.62
N LEU A 129 -18.83 -4.86 -4.24
CA LEU A 129 -20.15 -4.61 -3.65
C LEU A 129 -20.90 -5.90 -3.35
N THR A 130 -20.90 -6.84 -4.29
CA THR A 130 -21.55 -8.14 -4.11
C THR A 130 -20.86 -8.94 -3.01
N LYS A 131 -19.53 -8.93 -2.98
CA LYS A 131 -18.73 -9.70 -2.02
C LYS A 131 -18.94 -9.21 -0.59
N ASN A 132 -18.84 -7.90 -0.38
CA ASN A 132 -19.06 -7.26 0.91
C ASN A 132 -20.49 -7.48 1.40
N CYS A 133 -21.47 -7.46 0.48
CA CYS A 133 -22.85 -7.78 0.80
C CYS A 133 -23.02 -9.19 1.38
N SER A 134 -22.46 -10.20 0.70
CA SER A 134 -22.52 -11.59 1.17
C SER A 134 -21.71 -11.85 2.44
N MET A 135 -20.69 -11.03 2.71
CA MET A 135 -19.90 -11.07 3.94
C MET A 135 -20.62 -10.42 5.13
N GLY A 136 -21.71 -9.69 4.89
CA GLY A 136 -22.45 -8.98 5.92
C GLY A 136 -21.85 -7.62 6.29
N ASP A 137 -21.03 -7.03 5.41
CA ASP A 137 -20.45 -5.69 5.62
C ASP A 137 -21.49 -4.57 5.47
N PHE A 138 -22.66 -4.86 4.90
CA PHE A 138 -23.74 -3.91 4.71
C PHE A 138 -25.03 -4.40 5.39
N ASP A 139 -25.64 -3.53 6.21
CA ASP A 139 -26.85 -3.87 6.98
C ASP A 139 -28.11 -4.06 6.12
N ASN A 140 -28.12 -3.53 4.89
CA ASN A 140 -29.31 -3.46 4.04
C ASN A 140 -29.28 -4.44 2.86
N CYS A 141 -28.42 -5.43 2.92
CA CYS A 141 -28.38 -6.50 1.94
C CYS A 141 -27.88 -7.81 2.57
N GLY A 142 -27.91 -8.90 1.83
CA GLY A 142 -27.45 -10.20 2.27
C GLY A 142 -27.40 -11.19 1.12
N CYS A 143 -27.25 -12.47 1.46
CA CYS A 143 -27.22 -13.57 0.51
C CYS A 143 -28.47 -13.60 -0.39
N ASP A 144 -28.32 -14.12 -1.61
CA ASP A 144 -29.46 -14.45 -2.46
C ASP A 144 -30.11 -15.77 -1.98
N ASP A 145 -31.27 -15.63 -1.35
CA ASP A 145 -32.03 -16.75 -0.79
C ASP A 145 -33.05 -17.34 -1.77
N SER A 146 -33.15 -16.81 -3.00
CA SER A 146 -34.21 -17.14 -3.98
C SER A 146 -34.29 -18.62 -4.35
N LYS A 147 -33.18 -19.36 -4.20
CA LYS A 147 -33.07 -20.77 -4.55
C LYS A 147 -32.97 -21.70 -3.34
N ILE A 148 -32.82 -21.18 -2.12
CA ILE A 148 -32.59 -22.02 -0.92
C ILE A 148 -33.71 -23.06 -0.76
N GLY A 149 -33.32 -24.30 -0.46
CA GLY A 149 -34.22 -25.44 -0.25
C GLY A 149 -34.73 -26.11 -1.53
N LYS A 150 -34.50 -25.54 -2.73
CA LYS A 150 -34.90 -26.16 -4.00
C LYS A 150 -33.93 -27.27 -4.39
N MET A 151 -34.43 -28.34 -5.00
CA MET A 151 -33.57 -29.37 -5.59
C MET A 151 -32.86 -28.82 -6.85
N GLY A 152 -31.54 -28.93 -6.88
CA GLY A 152 -30.74 -28.49 -8.02
C GLY A 152 -30.50 -29.58 -9.08
N GLY A 153 -30.78 -30.83 -8.74
CA GLY A 153 -30.62 -32.01 -9.59
C GLY A 153 -30.57 -33.28 -8.73
N ARG A 154 -30.25 -34.44 -9.33
CA ARG A 154 -30.07 -35.68 -8.56
C ARG A 154 -28.89 -35.53 -7.58
N GLY A 155 -29.15 -35.74 -6.29
CA GLY A 155 -28.12 -35.79 -5.25
C GLY A 155 -27.65 -34.44 -4.69
N TRP A 156 -28.32 -33.31 -4.98
CA TRP A 156 -27.96 -32.03 -4.37
C TRP A 156 -29.10 -31.02 -4.25
N VAL A 157 -28.98 -30.14 -3.26
CA VAL A 157 -29.95 -29.08 -2.93
C VAL A 157 -29.28 -27.72 -2.88
N TRP A 158 -30.03 -26.67 -3.22
CA TRP A 158 -29.59 -25.29 -3.05
C TRP A 158 -29.63 -24.90 -1.57
N GLY A 159 -28.55 -24.29 -1.08
CA GLY A 159 -28.44 -23.79 0.29
C GLY A 159 -27.11 -23.06 0.50
N GLY A 160 -26.84 -22.59 1.71
CA GLY A 160 -25.69 -21.71 1.96
C GLY A 160 -25.93 -20.27 1.49
N CYS A 161 -24.88 -19.46 1.43
CA CYS A 161 -24.96 -18.05 1.03
C CYS A 161 -24.62 -17.90 -0.45
N SER A 162 -25.61 -17.68 -1.32
CA SER A 162 -25.35 -17.33 -2.71
C SER A 162 -25.03 -15.84 -2.83
N ASP A 163 -24.01 -15.49 -3.61
CA ASP A 163 -23.60 -14.11 -3.81
C ASP A 163 -24.68 -13.30 -4.55
N ASN A 164 -25.12 -12.18 -3.96
CA ASN A 164 -26.24 -11.37 -4.46
C ASN A 164 -25.80 -10.39 -5.56
N VAL A 165 -25.53 -10.94 -6.76
CA VAL A 165 -25.06 -10.15 -7.91
C VAL A 165 -26.06 -9.10 -8.39
N ASP A 166 -27.36 -9.28 -8.16
CA ASP A 166 -28.37 -8.29 -8.55
C ASP A 166 -28.32 -7.04 -7.66
N PHE A 167 -28.01 -7.21 -6.37
CA PHE A 167 -27.69 -6.09 -5.48
C PHE A 167 -26.44 -5.35 -5.97
N GLY A 168 -25.35 -6.07 -6.22
CA GLY A 168 -24.09 -5.47 -6.68
C GLY A 168 -24.23 -4.72 -7.99
N GLU A 169 -24.97 -5.27 -8.96
CA GLU A 169 -25.25 -4.63 -10.25
C GLU A 169 -26.01 -3.31 -10.06
N ARG A 170 -27.09 -3.31 -9.26
CA ARG A 170 -27.92 -2.13 -9.03
C ARG A 170 -27.12 -0.98 -8.42
N ILE A 171 -26.31 -1.26 -7.41
CA ILE A 171 -25.48 -0.23 -6.76
C ILE A 171 -24.34 0.20 -7.69
N ALA A 172 -23.66 -0.73 -8.38
CA ALA A 172 -22.59 -0.40 -9.32
C ALA A 172 -23.04 0.58 -10.41
N LYS A 173 -24.26 0.42 -10.95
CA LYS A 173 -24.85 1.36 -11.94
C LYS A 173 -24.93 2.79 -11.40
N GLN A 174 -25.29 2.97 -10.14
CA GLN A 174 -25.44 4.30 -9.54
C GLN A 174 -24.12 5.07 -9.40
N PHE A 175 -22.99 4.37 -9.42
CA PHE A 175 -21.67 4.98 -9.36
C PHE A 175 -21.01 5.03 -10.73
N VAL A 176 -20.83 3.87 -11.36
CA VAL A 176 -20.01 3.73 -12.57
C VAL A 176 -20.70 4.32 -13.80
N ASP A 177 -22.03 4.15 -13.93
CA ASP A 177 -22.76 4.73 -15.07
C ASP A 177 -23.05 6.22 -14.86
N ALA A 178 -23.14 6.68 -13.60
CA ALA A 178 -23.28 8.10 -13.26
C ALA A 178 -22.02 8.94 -13.55
N LEU A 179 -20.91 8.30 -13.93
CA LEU A 179 -19.73 8.99 -14.46
C LEU A 179 -19.90 9.38 -15.93
N GLU A 180 -20.78 8.71 -16.67
CA GLU A 180 -21.05 8.95 -18.09
C GLU A 180 -22.18 9.97 -18.28
N ASN A 181 -21.88 11.24 -18.01
CA ASN A 181 -22.85 12.36 -18.09
C ASN A 181 -23.09 12.89 -19.52
N GLY A 182 -22.33 12.38 -20.49
CA GLY A 182 -22.41 12.76 -21.90
C GLY A 182 -23.64 12.18 -22.59
N HIS A 183 -24.17 12.90 -23.58
CA HIS A 183 -25.24 12.42 -24.47
C HIS A 183 -24.71 12.09 -25.88
N ASP A 184 -23.40 11.88 -26.00
CA ASP A 184 -22.73 11.57 -27.26
C ASP A 184 -22.56 10.05 -27.46
N SER A 185 -22.15 9.65 -28.66
CA SER A 185 -21.94 8.23 -28.99
C SER A 185 -20.88 7.56 -28.11
N ARG A 186 -19.95 8.35 -27.54
CA ARG A 186 -18.89 7.86 -26.64
C ARG A 186 -19.44 7.45 -25.29
N ALA A 187 -20.26 8.30 -24.66
CA ALA A 187 -20.93 7.95 -23.41
C ALA A 187 -21.78 6.66 -23.58
N ALA A 188 -22.48 6.51 -24.71
CA ALA A 188 -23.23 5.29 -25.02
C ALA A 188 -22.34 4.04 -25.12
N VAL A 189 -21.18 4.14 -25.79
CA VAL A 189 -20.20 3.06 -25.89
C VAL A 189 -19.63 2.70 -24.50
N ASN A 190 -19.29 3.69 -23.70
CA ASN A 190 -18.77 3.48 -22.35
C ASN A 190 -19.80 2.78 -21.45
N LEU A 191 -21.06 3.22 -21.48
CA LEU A 191 -22.17 2.59 -20.75
C LEU A 191 -22.39 1.13 -21.16
N HIS A 192 -22.31 0.82 -22.46
CA HIS A 192 -22.38 -0.56 -22.95
C HIS A 192 -21.22 -1.41 -22.42
N ASN A 193 -20.00 -0.90 -22.46
CA ASN A 193 -18.83 -1.61 -21.95
C ASN A 193 -18.89 -1.81 -20.43
N ASN A 194 -19.39 -0.83 -19.66
CA ASN A 194 -19.67 -0.99 -18.24
C ASN A 194 -20.65 -2.14 -17.99
N GLU A 195 -21.71 -2.23 -18.79
CA GLU A 195 -22.70 -3.30 -18.72
C GLU A 195 -22.08 -4.67 -19.07
N ALA A 196 -21.28 -4.75 -20.13
CA ALA A 196 -20.56 -5.97 -20.49
C ALA A 196 -19.65 -6.46 -19.34
N GLY A 197 -18.99 -5.52 -18.64
CA GLY A 197 -18.22 -5.79 -17.43
C GLY A 197 -19.04 -6.42 -16.30
N ARG A 198 -20.21 -5.85 -15.99
CA ARG A 198 -21.12 -6.40 -14.98
C ARG A 198 -21.67 -7.77 -15.39
N LEU A 199 -21.98 -7.96 -16.66
CA LEU A 199 -22.41 -9.25 -17.18
C LEU A 199 -21.30 -10.30 -17.14
N ALA A 200 -20.03 -9.92 -17.26
CA ALA A 200 -18.91 -10.83 -17.07
C ALA A 200 -18.86 -11.41 -15.64
N VAL A 201 -19.17 -10.58 -14.62
CA VAL A 201 -19.28 -11.06 -13.23
C VAL A 201 -20.39 -12.10 -13.11
N LYS A 202 -21.55 -11.87 -13.74
CA LYS A 202 -22.66 -12.84 -13.72
C LYS A 202 -22.34 -14.12 -14.50
N ALA A 203 -21.69 -13.99 -15.66
CA ALA A 203 -21.37 -15.10 -16.55
C ALA A 203 -20.30 -16.04 -15.97
N THR A 204 -19.44 -15.54 -15.10
CA THR A 204 -18.34 -16.31 -14.48
C THR A 204 -18.71 -16.92 -13.12
N LEU A 205 -19.92 -16.69 -12.60
CA LEU A 205 -20.36 -17.27 -11.33
C LEU A 205 -20.15 -18.79 -11.28
N LYS A 206 -19.54 -19.27 -10.19
CA LYS A 206 -19.24 -20.69 -9.97
C LYS A 206 -20.22 -21.27 -8.97
N ARG A 207 -20.68 -22.50 -9.22
CA ARG A 207 -21.45 -23.27 -8.24
C ARG A 207 -20.49 -23.98 -7.29
N THR A 208 -20.48 -23.54 -6.04
CA THR A 208 -19.70 -24.17 -4.96
C THR A 208 -20.60 -25.13 -4.20
N CYS A 209 -20.08 -26.30 -3.82
CA CYS A 209 -20.84 -27.33 -3.12
C CYS A 209 -20.10 -27.84 -1.89
N LYS A 210 -20.86 -28.18 -0.85
CA LYS A 210 -20.41 -28.91 0.34
C LYS A 210 -21.06 -30.28 0.38
N CYS A 211 -20.24 -31.32 0.44
CA CYS A 211 -20.68 -32.71 0.56
C CYS A 211 -21.15 -33.04 1.97
N HIS A 212 -22.20 -33.85 2.06
CA HIS A 212 -22.77 -34.39 3.29
C HIS A 212 -23.00 -35.91 3.13
N GLY A 213 -22.61 -36.66 4.16
CA GLY A 213 -22.76 -38.12 4.22
C GLY A 213 -21.94 -38.72 5.36
N VAL A 214 -22.19 -40.00 5.66
CA VAL A 214 -21.45 -40.74 6.70
C VAL A 214 -19.97 -40.76 6.32
N SER A 215 -19.10 -40.40 7.27
CA SER A 215 -17.63 -40.34 7.11
C SER A 215 -17.13 -39.45 5.95
N GLY A 216 -17.86 -38.39 5.59
CA GLY A 216 -17.45 -37.46 4.52
C GLY A 216 -17.81 -37.92 3.10
N SER A 217 -18.66 -38.95 2.96
CA SER A 217 -19.24 -39.31 1.66
C SER A 217 -20.07 -38.15 1.07
N CYS A 218 -20.11 -38.04 -0.27
CA CYS A 218 -20.85 -36.99 -0.99
C CYS A 218 -22.21 -37.51 -1.52
N SER A 219 -22.95 -38.26 -0.69
CA SER A 219 -24.26 -38.82 -1.06
C SER A 219 -25.33 -37.76 -1.29
N ILE A 220 -25.24 -36.66 -0.54
CA ILE A 220 -26.01 -35.44 -0.77
C ILE A 220 -25.07 -34.25 -0.63
N GLN A 221 -25.24 -33.21 -1.42
CA GLN A 221 -24.45 -31.99 -1.29
C GLN A 221 -25.34 -30.75 -1.29
N THR A 222 -24.90 -29.73 -0.56
CA THR A 222 -25.55 -28.41 -0.53
C THR A 222 -24.72 -27.46 -1.36
N CYS A 223 -25.32 -26.77 -2.33
CA CYS A 223 -24.60 -25.86 -3.22
C CYS A 223 -25.16 -24.43 -3.22
N TRP A 224 -24.28 -23.45 -3.43
CA TRP A 224 -24.60 -22.03 -3.61
C TRP A 224 -23.85 -21.47 -4.84
N MET A 225 -24.30 -20.32 -5.34
CA MET A 225 -23.57 -19.57 -6.35
C MET A 225 -22.56 -18.63 -5.68
N GLN A 226 -21.32 -18.66 -6.14
CA GLN A 226 -20.25 -17.84 -5.61
C GLN A 226 -19.58 -17.08 -6.76
N LEU A 227 -19.15 -15.85 -6.48
CA LEU A 227 -18.27 -15.07 -7.35
C LEU A 227 -17.02 -15.90 -7.68
N ALA A 228 -16.62 -15.90 -8.95
CA ALA A 228 -15.33 -16.46 -9.36
C ALA A 228 -14.16 -15.68 -8.71
N ASP A 229 -12.95 -16.19 -8.90
CA ASP A 229 -11.78 -15.35 -8.64
C ASP A 229 -11.83 -14.14 -9.58
N PHE A 230 -11.46 -12.96 -9.10
CA PHE A 230 -11.47 -11.75 -9.92
C PHE A 230 -10.51 -11.89 -11.13
N ARG A 231 -9.46 -12.71 -11.00
CA ARG A 231 -8.57 -13.10 -12.11
C ARG A 231 -9.29 -13.83 -13.24
N ASP A 232 -10.29 -14.66 -12.91
CA ASP A 232 -11.08 -15.38 -13.92
C ASP A 232 -11.97 -14.39 -14.70
N ILE A 233 -12.52 -13.40 -14.01
CA ILE A 233 -13.30 -12.31 -14.64
C ILE A 233 -12.40 -11.47 -15.55
N GLY A 234 -11.20 -11.11 -15.09
CA GLY A 234 -10.20 -10.41 -15.90
C GLY A 234 -9.82 -11.20 -17.16
N THR A 235 -9.62 -12.50 -17.03
CA THR A 235 -9.30 -13.40 -18.15
C THR A 235 -10.46 -13.50 -19.14
N TYR A 236 -11.70 -13.62 -18.64
CA TYR A 236 -12.91 -13.60 -19.48
C TYR A 236 -13.01 -12.29 -20.28
N LEU A 237 -12.83 -11.14 -19.62
CA LEU A 237 -12.87 -9.83 -20.26
C LEU A 237 -11.71 -9.63 -21.23
N LYS A 238 -10.55 -10.23 -20.99
CA LYS A 238 -9.39 -10.15 -21.90
C LYS A 238 -9.67 -10.86 -23.21
N ILE A 239 -10.35 -12.01 -23.17
CA ILE A 239 -10.85 -12.70 -24.37
C ILE A 239 -11.85 -11.80 -25.13
N LYS A 240 -12.78 -11.15 -24.41
CA LYS A 240 -13.74 -10.21 -25.01
C LYS A 240 -13.06 -8.97 -25.60
N HIS A 241 -12.00 -8.48 -24.98
CA HIS A 241 -11.18 -7.39 -25.52
C HIS A 241 -10.55 -7.78 -26.85
N ASP A 242 -9.97 -8.97 -26.95
CA ASP A 242 -9.32 -9.41 -28.19
C ASP A 242 -10.34 -9.64 -29.33
N GLN A 243 -11.61 -9.90 -28.99
CA GLN A 243 -12.74 -10.06 -29.92
C GLN A 243 -13.58 -8.80 -30.10
N ALA A 244 -13.22 -7.69 -29.44
CA ALA A 244 -14.03 -6.48 -29.43
C ALA A 244 -14.31 -5.95 -30.84
N GLN A 245 -15.51 -5.39 -31.02
CA GLN A 245 -16.02 -4.95 -32.31
C GLN A 245 -15.88 -3.44 -32.47
N LYS A 246 -15.38 -3.01 -33.63
CA LYS A 246 -15.34 -1.60 -33.97
C LYS A 246 -16.72 -1.16 -34.46
N LEU A 247 -17.21 -0.08 -33.89
CA LEU A 247 -18.51 0.49 -34.21
C LEU A 247 -18.35 1.66 -35.16
N GLU A 248 -18.81 1.48 -36.40
CA GLU A 248 -18.83 2.55 -37.40
C GLU A 248 -20.16 3.30 -37.31
N MET A 249 -20.11 4.58 -36.96
CA MET A 249 -21.28 5.44 -36.82
C MET A 249 -21.48 6.27 -38.09
N ASP A 250 -22.65 6.17 -38.72
CA ASP A 250 -23.03 6.97 -39.88
C ASP A 250 -23.20 8.45 -39.49
N LYS A 251 -22.12 9.23 -39.67
CA LYS A 251 -22.05 10.66 -39.34
C LYS A 251 -23.12 11.52 -40.03
N ILE A 252 -23.64 11.06 -41.17
CA ILE A 252 -24.65 11.76 -41.98
C ILE A 252 -26.03 11.69 -41.31
N ARG A 253 -26.39 10.53 -40.73
CA ARG A 253 -27.68 10.32 -40.03
C ARG A 253 -27.74 11.11 -38.71
N MET A 254 -26.60 11.23 -38.03
CA MET A 254 -26.45 11.91 -36.73
C MET A 254 -26.46 13.45 -36.80
N ARG A 255 -26.11 14.03 -37.94
CA ARG A 255 -26.12 15.50 -38.15
C ARG A 255 -27.45 16.05 -38.66
N ALA A 256 -28.31 15.20 -39.22
CA ALA A 256 -29.56 15.60 -39.84
C ALA A 256 -30.80 15.42 -38.93
N GLY A 257 -30.68 14.63 -37.85
CA GLY A 257 -31.78 14.32 -36.93
C GLY A 257 -31.84 15.21 -35.68
N ASN A 258 -33.02 15.27 -35.06
CA ASN A 258 -33.22 15.90 -33.76
C ASN A 258 -32.63 15.01 -32.64
N SER A 259 -32.48 15.51 -31.41
CA SER A 259 -31.89 14.73 -30.30
C SER A 259 -32.61 13.41 -29.99
N ALA A 260 -33.90 13.29 -30.34
CA ALA A 260 -34.68 12.05 -30.20
C ALA A 260 -34.36 11.02 -31.30
N ASP A 261 -34.19 11.47 -32.56
CA ASP A 261 -33.85 10.62 -33.70
C ASP A 261 -32.43 10.07 -33.56
N ASN A 262 -31.50 10.89 -33.06
CA ASN A 262 -30.14 10.46 -32.77
C ASN A 262 -30.08 9.41 -31.65
N ARG A 263 -30.94 9.51 -30.62
CA ARG A 263 -31.07 8.47 -29.59
C ARG A 263 -31.65 7.17 -30.15
N GLY A 264 -32.63 7.26 -31.05
CA GLY A 264 -33.22 6.11 -31.72
C GLY A 264 -32.23 5.36 -32.63
N ALA A 265 -31.44 6.10 -33.42
CA ALA A 265 -30.42 5.52 -34.29
C ALA A 265 -29.27 4.86 -33.51
N ILE A 266 -28.85 5.45 -32.38
CA ILE A 266 -27.90 4.83 -31.45
C ILE A 266 -28.51 3.54 -30.89
N ALA A 267 -29.73 3.57 -30.36
CA ALA A 267 -30.37 2.39 -29.78
C ALA A 267 -30.52 1.23 -30.80
N ASP A 268 -30.87 1.54 -32.06
CA ASP A 268 -30.99 0.56 -33.14
C ASP A 268 -29.62 -0.08 -33.47
N THR A 269 -28.57 0.74 -33.54
CA THR A 269 -27.20 0.26 -33.78
C THR A 269 -26.73 -0.70 -32.69
N PHE A 270 -26.97 -0.38 -31.41
CA PHE A 270 -26.59 -1.22 -30.27
C PHE A 270 -27.46 -2.48 -30.13
N SER A 271 -28.67 -2.48 -30.69
CA SER A 271 -29.55 -3.67 -30.66
C SER A 271 -28.98 -4.88 -31.41
N THR A 272 -28.07 -4.62 -32.37
CA THR A 272 -27.39 -5.66 -33.16
C THR A 272 -26.16 -6.25 -32.46
N VAL A 273 -25.70 -5.61 -31.38
CA VAL A 273 -24.51 -6.02 -30.62
C VAL A 273 -24.93 -6.73 -29.34
N ALA A 274 -24.38 -7.92 -29.10
CA ALA A 274 -24.64 -8.62 -27.85
C ALA A 274 -24.08 -7.83 -26.65
N ARG A 275 -24.87 -7.73 -25.58
CA ARG A 275 -24.53 -6.97 -24.35
C ARG A 275 -23.26 -7.45 -23.63
N THR A 276 -22.78 -8.65 -23.94
CA THR A 276 -21.55 -9.24 -23.38
C THR A 276 -20.30 -8.94 -24.18
N GLU A 277 -20.43 -8.33 -25.37
CA GLU A 277 -19.30 -7.98 -26.22
C GLU A 277 -18.80 -6.58 -25.91
N LEU A 278 -17.48 -6.39 -26.01
CA LEU A 278 -16.86 -5.07 -25.91
C LEU A 278 -16.88 -4.38 -27.27
N ILE A 279 -17.10 -3.06 -27.26
CA ILE A 279 -17.16 -2.24 -28.46
C ILE A 279 -16.30 -0.99 -28.33
N TYR A 280 -15.78 -0.52 -29.46
CA TYR A 280 -14.92 0.67 -29.53
C TYR A 280 -15.17 1.45 -30.84
N MET A 281 -14.77 2.71 -30.91
CA MET A 281 -15.00 3.56 -32.11
C MET A 281 -13.71 4.01 -32.79
N GLU A 282 -12.61 4.09 -32.04
CA GLU A 282 -11.34 4.65 -32.50
C GLU A 282 -10.28 3.56 -32.60
N GLU A 283 -9.45 3.61 -33.64
CA GLU A 283 -8.30 2.71 -33.74
C GLU A 283 -7.29 3.00 -32.64
N SER A 284 -6.67 1.93 -32.14
CA SER A 284 -5.66 2.05 -31.11
C SER A 284 -4.41 2.75 -31.68
N PRO A 285 -3.81 3.72 -30.95
CA PRO A 285 -2.59 4.38 -31.38
C PRO A 285 -1.41 3.40 -31.37
N ASP A 286 -0.32 3.78 -32.02
CA ASP A 286 0.92 3.01 -31.92
C ASP A 286 1.56 3.16 -30.54
N TYR A 287 1.33 2.16 -29.69
CA TYR A 287 1.87 2.08 -28.33
C TYR A 287 3.38 1.84 -28.27
N CYS A 288 4.04 1.55 -29.39
CA CYS A 288 5.50 1.46 -29.46
C CYS A 288 6.16 2.82 -29.24
N VAL A 289 5.52 3.89 -29.73
CA VAL A 289 6.10 5.25 -29.75
C VAL A 289 5.65 6.05 -28.54
N LYS A 290 6.61 6.71 -27.89
CA LYS A 290 6.35 7.63 -26.78
C LYS A 290 5.70 8.92 -27.28
N ASN A 291 4.53 9.24 -26.73
CA ASN A 291 3.84 10.51 -26.95
C ASN A 291 3.23 11.00 -25.63
N LEU A 292 3.98 11.85 -24.91
CA LEU A 292 3.58 12.38 -23.61
C LEU A 292 2.29 13.22 -23.66
N SER A 293 2.01 13.88 -24.79
CA SER A 293 0.79 14.68 -24.98
C SER A 293 -0.47 13.83 -25.05
N LEU A 294 -0.34 12.56 -25.46
CA LEU A 294 -1.43 11.57 -25.49
C LEU A 294 -1.35 10.57 -24.32
N GLY A 295 -0.42 10.77 -23.37
CA GLY A 295 -0.20 9.85 -22.26
C GLY A 295 0.42 8.50 -22.67
N LEU A 296 1.02 8.41 -23.86
CA LEU A 296 1.67 7.20 -24.36
C LEU A 296 3.14 7.19 -23.92
N HIS A 297 3.54 6.17 -23.15
CA HIS A 297 4.90 6.07 -22.63
C HIS A 297 5.88 5.39 -23.62
N GLY A 298 5.37 4.68 -24.63
CA GLY A 298 6.17 3.86 -25.54
C GLY A 298 6.60 2.53 -24.90
N THR A 299 7.26 1.66 -25.68
CA THR A 299 7.79 0.38 -25.17
C THR A 299 9.29 0.42 -24.85
N GLU A 300 9.97 1.52 -25.17
CA GLU A 300 11.39 1.69 -24.86
C GLU A 300 11.66 1.64 -23.35
N GLY A 301 12.64 0.84 -22.95
CA GLY A 301 12.99 0.61 -21.54
C GLY A 301 12.07 -0.38 -20.81
N ARG A 302 11.07 -0.98 -21.48
CA ARG A 302 10.24 -2.03 -20.87
C ARG A 302 10.96 -3.37 -20.88
N GLU A 303 10.81 -4.09 -19.77
CA GLU A 303 11.34 -5.44 -19.61
C GLU A 303 10.51 -6.47 -20.37
N CYS A 304 11.17 -7.50 -20.86
CA CYS A 304 10.57 -8.59 -21.60
C CYS A 304 11.26 -9.92 -21.26
N LEU A 305 10.56 -11.02 -21.48
CA LEU A 305 11.02 -12.38 -21.17
C LEU A 305 11.24 -13.19 -22.44
N GLN A 306 12.44 -13.77 -22.57
CA GLN A 306 12.82 -14.63 -23.70
C GLN A 306 12.91 -16.11 -23.33
N SER A 307 13.21 -16.45 -22.07
CA SER A 307 13.29 -17.84 -21.60
C SER A 307 12.98 -17.95 -20.09
N GLY A 308 12.40 -19.08 -19.66
CA GLY A 308 12.06 -19.36 -18.26
C GLY A 308 11.27 -20.67 -18.13
N LYS A 309 11.48 -21.41 -17.03
CA LYS A 309 10.91 -22.76 -16.81
C LYS A 309 9.39 -22.74 -16.58
N ASN A 310 8.86 -21.69 -15.95
CA ASN A 310 7.43 -21.56 -15.59
C ASN A 310 6.68 -20.48 -16.39
N LEU A 311 7.21 -20.05 -17.54
CA LEU A 311 6.57 -19.01 -18.35
C LEU A 311 5.53 -19.57 -19.33
N SER A 312 4.38 -18.92 -19.40
CA SER A 312 3.36 -19.14 -20.41
C SER A 312 3.89 -18.86 -21.82
N GLN A 313 3.20 -19.41 -22.83
CA GLN A 313 3.55 -19.13 -24.23
C GLN A 313 3.42 -17.63 -24.57
N TRP A 314 2.50 -16.93 -23.88
CA TRP A 314 2.32 -15.49 -24.05
C TRP A 314 3.51 -14.70 -23.52
N GLU A 315 4.01 -15.04 -22.34
CA GLU A 315 5.16 -14.40 -21.69
C GLU A 315 6.45 -14.61 -22.47
N LYS A 316 6.70 -15.84 -22.96
CA LYS A 316 7.87 -16.17 -23.78
C LYS A 316 7.96 -15.37 -25.09
N ARG A 317 6.82 -14.84 -25.57
CA ARG A 317 6.75 -14.02 -26.78
C ARG A 317 6.77 -12.51 -26.48
N SER A 318 6.90 -12.10 -25.23
CA SER A 318 6.88 -10.69 -24.83
C SER A 318 8.00 -9.88 -25.49
N CYS A 319 9.23 -10.40 -25.57
CA CYS A 319 10.34 -9.68 -26.24
C CYS A 319 10.08 -9.44 -27.73
N ARG A 320 9.39 -10.37 -28.39
CA ARG A 320 8.97 -10.15 -29.78
C ARG A 320 7.97 -9.01 -29.89
N ARG A 321 6.93 -8.99 -29.05
CA ARG A 321 5.85 -7.99 -29.11
C ARG A 321 6.27 -6.59 -28.67
N LEU A 322 7.06 -6.52 -27.59
CA LEU A 322 7.45 -5.25 -26.95
C LEU A 322 8.67 -4.61 -27.61
N CYS A 323 9.61 -5.43 -28.10
CA CYS A 323 10.85 -4.94 -28.68
C CYS A 323 10.87 -5.09 -30.20
N HIS A 324 10.91 -6.32 -30.71
CA HIS A 324 11.14 -6.56 -32.15
C HIS A 324 10.07 -5.95 -33.06
N GLU A 325 8.79 -6.15 -32.73
CA GLU A 325 7.67 -5.59 -33.50
C GLU A 325 7.56 -4.06 -33.36
N CYS A 326 8.19 -3.48 -32.35
CA CYS A 326 8.33 -2.04 -32.15
C CYS A 326 9.63 -1.47 -32.73
N GLY A 327 10.43 -2.27 -33.45
CA GLY A 327 11.72 -1.83 -34.01
C GLY A 327 12.83 -1.62 -32.98
N LEU A 328 12.64 -2.08 -31.74
CA LEU A 328 13.62 -1.98 -30.67
C LEU A 328 14.50 -3.23 -30.60
N LYS A 329 15.75 -3.04 -30.19
CA LYS A 329 16.66 -4.15 -29.88
C LYS A 329 16.45 -4.60 -28.44
N VAL A 330 16.51 -5.91 -28.21
CA VAL A 330 16.52 -6.47 -26.86
C VAL A 330 17.95 -6.33 -26.34
N GLU A 331 18.12 -5.54 -25.29
CA GLU A 331 19.37 -5.47 -24.54
C GLU A 331 19.27 -6.44 -23.36
N GLU A 332 20.11 -7.48 -23.35
CA GLU A 332 20.18 -8.41 -22.23
C GLU A 332 20.81 -7.72 -21.03
N ARG A 333 19.96 -7.13 -20.18
CA ARG A 333 20.41 -6.56 -18.92
C ARG A 333 20.72 -7.73 -17.98
N ARG A 334 22.00 -8.06 -17.80
CA ARG A 334 22.49 -8.85 -16.65
C ARG A 334 22.31 -8.03 -15.38
N ILE A 335 21.06 -7.81 -14.98
CA ILE A 335 20.74 -7.62 -13.58
C ILE A 335 20.79 -9.03 -13.01
N GLU A 336 21.60 -9.29 -11.97
CA GLU A 336 21.57 -10.57 -11.28
C GLU A 336 20.10 -10.93 -11.02
N THR A 337 19.61 -12.00 -11.63
CA THR A 337 18.19 -12.40 -11.62
C THR A 337 17.64 -12.58 -10.19
N ALA A 338 18.54 -12.70 -9.21
CA ALA A 338 18.25 -12.67 -7.77
C ALA A 338 17.63 -11.33 -7.29
N TYR A 339 17.97 -10.20 -7.92
CA TYR A 339 17.59 -8.85 -7.47
C TYR A 339 16.14 -8.45 -7.76
N LEU A 340 15.45 -9.15 -8.67
CA LEU A 340 14.01 -8.98 -8.89
C LEU A 340 13.18 -10.00 -8.12
N THR A 341 13.64 -11.25 -8.07
CA THR A 341 12.95 -12.37 -7.41
C THR A 341 12.63 -12.09 -5.94
N TYR A 342 13.55 -11.45 -5.22
CA TYR A 342 13.39 -11.19 -3.78
C TYR A 342 12.93 -9.76 -3.47
N ALA A 343 12.73 -8.90 -4.47
CA ALA A 343 12.53 -7.46 -4.26
C ALA A 343 11.31 -7.15 -3.37
N THR A 344 10.19 -7.85 -3.59
CA THR A 344 8.98 -7.69 -2.76
C THR A 344 9.23 -8.12 -1.32
N SER A 345 9.88 -9.27 -1.10
CA SER A 345 10.23 -9.74 0.25
C SER A 345 11.20 -8.81 0.96
N VAL A 346 12.17 -8.24 0.22
CA VAL A 346 13.10 -7.22 0.71
C VAL A 346 12.34 -5.96 1.13
N GLN A 347 11.42 -5.46 0.31
CA GLN A 347 10.62 -4.28 0.63
C GLN A 347 9.79 -4.50 1.90
N VAL A 348 9.11 -5.64 2.02
CA VAL A 348 8.33 -6.01 3.21
C VAL A 348 9.22 -6.14 4.45
N GLY A 349 10.42 -6.70 4.30
CA GLY A 349 11.41 -6.80 5.37
C GLY A 349 11.91 -5.44 5.86
N ALA A 350 12.27 -4.54 4.94
CA ALA A 350 12.69 -3.18 5.28
C ALA A 350 11.57 -2.41 5.99
N GLN A 351 10.33 -2.50 5.48
CA GLN A 351 9.16 -1.90 6.13
C GLN A 351 8.89 -2.48 7.53
N SER A 352 9.11 -3.78 7.71
CA SER A 352 8.97 -4.42 9.03
C SER A 352 10.03 -3.95 10.01
N GLY A 353 11.27 -3.74 9.54
CA GLY A 353 12.32 -3.07 10.30
C GLY A 353 11.92 -1.67 10.76
N ILE A 354 11.37 -0.84 9.86
CA ILE A 354 10.92 0.52 10.21
C ILE A 354 9.71 0.52 11.15
N ARG A 355 8.78 -0.43 10.99
CA ARG A 355 7.66 -0.59 11.93
C ARG A 355 8.15 -0.90 13.34
N GLU A 356 9.14 -1.78 13.45
CA GLU A 356 9.75 -2.11 14.74
C GLU A 356 10.58 -0.94 15.29
N CYS A 357 11.25 -0.17 14.43
CA CYS A 357 11.91 1.08 14.82
C CYS A 357 10.93 2.08 15.44
N LYS A 358 9.78 2.32 14.80
CA LYS A 358 8.72 3.17 15.36
C LYS A 358 8.20 2.65 16.70
N HIS A 359 8.11 1.33 16.85
CA HIS A 359 7.72 0.72 18.11
C HIS A 359 8.75 0.99 19.21
N GLN A 360 10.03 0.71 18.95
CA GLN A 360 11.12 0.88 19.92
C GLN A 360 11.29 2.34 20.37
N PHE A 361 11.02 3.29 19.48
CA PHE A 361 11.19 4.73 19.72
C PHE A 361 9.87 5.50 19.93
N ALA A 362 8.75 4.81 20.11
CA ALA A 362 7.42 5.44 20.20
C ALA A 362 7.35 6.57 21.24
N TRP A 363 8.06 6.39 22.35
CA TRP A 363 8.08 7.30 23.50
C TRP A 363 9.40 8.09 23.64
N ASP A 364 10.29 8.02 22.67
CA ASP A 364 11.55 8.77 22.61
C ASP A 364 11.38 10.09 21.87
N ARG A 365 12.22 11.10 22.13
CA ARG A 365 12.08 12.43 21.48
C ARG A 365 12.17 12.33 19.96
N TRP A 366 13.07 11.47 19.47
CA TRP A 366 13.05 10.97 18.10
C TRP A 366 12.22 9.68 18.05
N ASN A 367 11.24 9.61 17.15
CA ASN A 367 10.24 8.54 17.11
C ASN A 367 10.25 7.70 15.81
N CYS A 368 11.41 7.63 15.15
CA CYS A 368 11.55 6.99 13.85
C CYS A 368 10.56 7.52 12.79
N PRO A 369 10.70 8.78 12.36
CA PRO A 369 9.77 9.41 11.41
C PRO A 369 9.76 8.71 10.04
N ASP A 370 8.71 8.87 9.24
CA ASP A 370 8.58 8.22 7.92
C ASP A 370 9.71 8.56 6.93
N SER A 371 10.36 9.71 7.11
CA SER A 371 11.58 10.04 6.36
C SER A 371 12.71 9.03 6.59
N ALA A 372 12.70 8.28 7.69
CA ALA A 372 13.70 7.26 8.01
C ALA A 372 13.56 6.00 7.13
N LEU A 373 12.42 5.80 6.45
CA LEU A 373 12.23 4.73 5.46
C LEU A 373 13.07 4.94 4.20
N GLN A 374 13.51 6.18 3.93
CA GLN A 374 14.26 6.53 2.73
C GLN A 374 15.75 6.14 2.82
N LEU A 375 16.07 4.85 2.99
CA LEU A 375 17.44 4.34 2.87
C LEU A 375 18.07 4.62 1.49
N SER A 376 17.24 4.75 0.45
CA SER A 376 17.68 4.87 -0.96
C SER A 376 17.88 6.31 -1.47
N THR A 377 17.43 7.33 -0.74
CA THR A 377 17.64 8.71 -1.17
C THR A 377 18.65 9.39 -0.25
N HIS A 378 19.82 9.73 -0.80
CA HIS A 378 20.88 10.56 -0.19
C HIS A 378 20.43 11.97 0.26
N LYS A 379 19.11 12.23 0.32
CA LYS A 379 18.45 13.46 0.74
C LYS A 379 17.79 13.36 2.13
N GLY A 380 17.55 12.16 2.68
CA GLY A 380 16.78 11.98 3.92
C GLY A 380 17.55 12.05 5.24
N PHE A 381 18.73 11.41 5.32
CA PHE A 381 19.57 11.43 6.53
C PHE A 381 21.05 11.40 6.15
N ARG A 382 21.64 12.56 5.85
CA ARG A 382 23.10 12.67 5.73
C ARG A 382 23.80 12.59 7.09
N SER A 383 23.05 12.72 8.18
CA SER A 383 23.61 12.77 9.52
C SER A 383 23.89 11.37 10.06
N ALA A 384 25.13 11.13 10.43
CA ALA A 384 25.62 9.84 10.93
C ALA A 384 25.45 9.76 12.45
N THR A 385 24.20 9.92 12.91
CA THR A 385 23.82 9.91 14.33
C THR A 385 23.63 8.51 14.89
N ARG A 386 23.49 8.42 16.22
CA ARG A 386 23.16 7.18 16.92
C ARG A 386 21.83 6.57 16.43
N GLU A 387 20.81 7.37 16.20
CA GLU A 387 19.50 6.93 15.72
C GLU A 387 19.61 6.35 14.30
N THR A 388 20.42 6.98 13.45
CA THR A 388 20.72 6.47 12.10
C THR A 388 21.37 5.09 12.15
N SER A 389 22.30 4.85 13.10
CA SER A 389 22.94 3.54 13.28
C SER A 389 21.94 2.42 13.55
N PHE A 390 20.90 2.70 14.36
CA PHE A 390 19.83 1.74 14.65
C PHE A 390 18.94 1.51 13.43
N VAL A 391 18.60 2.55 12.66
CA VAL A 391 17.78 2.42 11.43
C VAL A 391 18.45 1.48 10.42
N HIS A 392 19.75 1.63 10.19
CA HIS A 392 20.52 0.74 9.32
C HIS A 392 20.49 -0.71 9.82
N ALA A 393 20.78 -0.91 11.10
CA ALA A 393 20.80 -2.24 11.71
C ALA A 393 19.43 -2.93 11.66
N ILE A 394 18.35 -2.26 12.08
CA ILE A 394 17.01 -2.86 12.13
C ILE A 394 16.42 -3.10 10.74
N SER A 395 16.79 -2.27 9.75
CA SER A 395 16.36 -2.47 8.36
C SER A 395 17.08 -3.67 7.73
N ALA A 396 18.40 -3.79 7.91
CA ALA A 396 19.16 -4.94 7.44
C ALA A 396 18.72 -6.25 8.11
N ALA A 397 18.43 -6.19 9.42
CA ALA A 397 17.86 -7.28 10.19
C ALA A 397 16.46 -7.66 9.69
N GLY A 398 15.59 -6.67 9.42
CA GLY A 398 14.24 -6.90 8.91
C GLY A 398 14.21 -7.58 7.54
N VAL A 399 15.10 -7.15 6.63
CA VAL A 399 15.27 -7.81 5.32
C VAL A 399 15.72 -9.25 5.48
N MET A 400 16.78 -9.49 6.27
CA MET A 400 17.29 -10.84 6.53
C MET A 400 16.24 -11.74 7.17
N TYR A 401 15.52 -11.23 8.19
CA TYR A 401 14.48 -11.94 8.91
C TYR A 401 13.35 -12.40 8.00
N THR A 402 12.79 -11.48 7.21
CA THR A 402 11.67 -11.79 6.31
C THR A 402 12.07 -12.78 5.23
N LEU A 403 13.25 -12.62 4.64
CA LEU A 403 13.74 -13.55 3.60
C LEU A 403 13.98 -14.95 4.15
N THR A 404 14.62 -15.07 5.31
CA THR A 404 14.80 -16.37 5.97
C THR A 404 13.45 -16.99 6.32
N ARG A 405 12.50 -16.21 6.83
CA ARG A 405 11.17 -16.73 7.20
C ARG A 405 10.39 -17.23 5.99
N ASN A 406 10.30 -16.44 4.93
CA ASN A 406 9.62 -16.81 3.69
C ASN A 406 10.25 -18.06 3.05
N CYS A 407 11.58 -18.16 3.14
CA CYS A 407 12.31 -19.33 2.69
C CYS A 407 11.90 -20.62 3.45
N SER A 408 11.82 -20.55 4.77
CA SER A 408 11.41 -21.67 5.61
C SER A 408 9.94 -22.06 5.46
N LEU A 409 9.09 -21.10 5.10
CA LEU A 409 7.67 -21.34 4.81
C LEU A 409 7.43 -21.94 3.43
N GLY A 410 8.43 -21.91 2.53
CA GLY A 410 8.28 -22.36 1.14
C GLY A 410 7.66 -21.30 0.22
N ASP A 411 7.65 -20.03 0.62
CA ASP A 411 7.14 -18.92 -0.20
C ASP A 411 8.14 -18.48 -1.29
N LEU A 412 9.37 -19.02 -1.28
CA LEU A 412 10.44 -18.74 -2.23
C LEU A 412 10.96 -20.04 -2.85
N ASP A 413 10.92 -20.15 -4.18
CA ASP A 413 11.21 -21.41 -4.90
C ASP A 413 12.70 -21.81 -4.90
N ASP A 414 13.62 -20.85 -4.79
CA ASP A 414 15.07 -21.06 -4.94
C ASP A 414 15.81 -21.32 -3.60
N CYS A 415 15.06 -21.56 -2.52
CA CYS A 415 15.65 -21.78 -1.21
C CYS A 415 14.78 -22.70 -0.34
N GLY A 416 15.32 -23.13 0.80
CA GLY A 416 14.58 -23.91 1.77
C GLY A 416 15.27 -23.93 3.14
N CYS A 417 14.78 -24.78 4.02
CA CYS A 417 15.31 -24.96 5.37
C CYS A 417 16.78 -25.40 5.37
N ASP A 418 17.52 -25.02 6.41
CA ASP A 418 18.82 -25.60 6.72
C ASP A 418 18.64 -27.06 7.15
N SER A 419 19.05 -27.99 6.29
CA SER A 419 18.99 -29.43 6.53
C SER A 419 20.35 -30.04 6.90
N SER A 420 21.42 -29.23 7.01
CA SER A 420 22.80 -29.69 7.22
C SER A 420 23.02 -30.55 8.48
N ARG A 421 22.16 -30.38 9.48
CA ARG A 421 22.19 -31.11 10.75
C ARG A 421 21.10 -32.16 10.90
N ASN A 422 20.13 -32.22 9.99
CA ASN A 422 18.99 -33.13 10.14
C ASN A 422 19.45 -34.59 10.26
N GLY A 423 18.83 -35.33 11.19
CA GLY A 423 19.16 -36.72 11.51
C GLY A 423 20.34 -36.91 12.47
N LYS A 424 21.12 -35.87 12.77
CA LYS A 424 22.24 -35.95 13.74
C LYS A 424 21.75 -35.87 15.18
N PHE A 425 22.41 -36.57 16.10
CA PHE A 425 22.16 -36.42 17.53
C PHE A 425 22.62 -35.05 18.01
N GLY A 426 21.72 -34.29 18.62
CA GLY A 426 22.02 -32.97 19.20
C GLY A 426 22.48 -33.04 20.65
N GLY A 427 22.27 -34.19 21.30
CA GLY A 427 22.64 -34.46 22.68
C GLY A 427 21.89 -35.69 23.19
N ARG A 428 21.94 -35.94 24.51
CA ARG A 428 21.23 -37.06 25.12
C ARG A 428 19.71 -36.83 25.01
N GLY A 429 18.99 -37.78 24.40
CA GLY A 429 17.52 -37.76 24.32
C GLY A 429 16.92 -36.84 23.26
N TRP A 430 17.70 -36.28 22.33
CA TRP A 430 17.16 -35.48 21.23
C TRP A 430 17.99 -35.49 19.95
N LEU A 431 17.31 -35.31 18.82
CA LEU A 431 17.87 -35.30 17.48
C LEU A 431 17.53 -34.01 16.73
N TRP A 432 18.40 -33.63 15.81
CA TRP A 432 18.14 -32.54 14.86
C TRP A 432 17.15 -33.00 13.79
N GLY A 433 16.13 -32.19 13.52
CA GLY A 433 15.15 -32.48 12.47
C GLY A 433 14.13 -31.35 12.33
N GLY A 434 13.15 -31.51 11.45
CA GLY A 434 12.24 -30.43 11.09
C GLY A 434 12.87 -29.42 10.13
N CYS A 435 12.37 -28.19 10.15
CA CYS A 435 12.84 -27.09 9.32
C CYS A 435 13.63 -26.11 10.16
N SER A 436 14.97 -26.15 10.10
CA SER A 436 15.78 -25.09 10.68
C SER A 436 15.82 -23.88 9.74
N ASP A 437 15.63 -22.68 10.28
CA ASP A 437 15.61 -21.45 9.50
C ASP A 437 16.97 -21.17 8.84
N ASN A 438 16.97 -20.97 7.52
CA ASN A 438 18.19 -20.74 6.74
C ASN A 438 18.62 -19.27 6.79
N VAL A 439 19.31 -18.91 7.88
CA VAL A 439 19.79 -17.53 8.10
C VAL A 439 20.91 -17.11 7.16
N ASP A 440 21.73 -18.05 6.67
CA ASP A 440 22.82 -17.72 5.74
C ASP A 440 22.28 -17.29 4.37
N PHE A 441 21.16 -17.88 3.93
CA PHE A 441 20.42 -17.41 2.76
C PHE A 441 19.92 -15.98 2.96
N GLY A 442 19.20 -15.70 4.05
CA GLY A 442 18.65 -14.37 4.32
C GLY A 442 19.72 -13.30 4.48
N GLU A 443 20.85 -13.65 5.11
CA GLU A 443 22.01 -12.76 5.27
C GLU A 443 22.61 -12.39 3.91
N ARG A 444 22.85 -13.37 3.04
CA ARG A 444 23.43 -13.16 1.70
C ARG A 444 22.59 -12.21 0.86
N ILE A 445 21.28 -12.42 0.82
CA ILE A 445 20.37 -11.56 0.05
C ILE A 445 20.24 -10.17 0.72
N SER A 446 20.15 -10.10 2.05
CA SER A 446 20.17 -8.81 2.77
C SER A 446 21.42 -7.99 2.46
N LYS A 447 22.60 -8.63 2.40
CA LYS A 447 23.86 -7.99 1.95
C LYS A 447 23.73 -7.46 0.52
N GLN A 448 23.26 -8.28 -0.43
CA GLN A 448 23.12 -7.86 -1.83
C GLN A 448 22.21 -6.63 -2.00
N TYR A 449 21.13 -6.52 -1.22
CA TYR A 449 20.19 -5.41 -1.34
C TYR A 449 20.53 -4.19 -0.49
N VAL A 450 20.73 -4.40 0.81
CA VAL A 450 20.86 -3.28 1.76
C VAL A 450 22.24 -2.65 1.66
N ASP A 451 23.29 -3.44 1.49
CA ASP A 451 24.66 -2.90 1.39
C ASP A 451 24.92 -2.25 0.03
N ALA A 452 24.23 -2.68 -1.03
CA ALA A 452 24.33 -2.04 -2.35
C ALA A 452 23.76 -0.61 -2.41
N LEU A 453 22.94 -0.22 -1.43
CA LEU A 453 22.49 1.17 -1.28
C LEU A 453 23.64 2.09 -0.81
N GLU A 454 24.68 1.53 -0.18
CA GLU A 454 25.85 2.26 0.29
C GLU A 454 26.90 2.42 -0.83
N THR A 455 26.63 3.32 -1.76
CA THR A 455 27.49 3.58 -2.94
C THR A 455 28.75 4.41 -2.65
N GLY A 456 28.84 5.03 -1.47
CA GLY A 456 29.95 5.89 -1.07
C GLY A 456 31.17 5.12 -0.59
N GLN A 457 32.37 5.69 -0.75
CA GLN A 457 33.60 5.22 -0.09
C GLN A 457 34.01 6.14 1.07
N ASP A 458 33.07 6.94 1.58
CA ASP A 458 33.25 7.83 2.72
C ASP A 458 33.12 7.08 4.05
N SER A 459 33.59 7.71 5.15
CA SER A 459 33.48 7.13 6.50
C SER A 459 32.04 6.80 6.89
N ARG A 460 31.08 7.56 6.36
CA ARG A 460 29.64 7.33 6.58
C ARG A 460 29.19 6.01 5.96
N ALA A 461 29.50 5.74 4.69
CA ALA A 461 29.16 4.47 4.07
C ALA A 461 29.77 3.28 4.82
N ALA A 462 31.01 3.40 5.29
CA ALA A 462 31.66 2.35 6.07
C ALA A 462 30.97 2.09 7.42
N VAL A 463 30.57 3.15 8.12
CA VAL A 463 29.76 3.05 9.36
C VAL A 463 28.40 2.41 9.10
N ASN A 464 27.74 2.79 8.00
CA ASN A 464 26.46 2.21 7.60
C ASN A 464 26.58 0.70 7.33
N LEU A 465 27.61 0.29 6.58
CA LEU A 465 27.89 -1.12 6.30
C LEU A 465 28.16 -1.94 7.58
N HIS A 466 28.92 -1.38 8.52
CA HIS A 466 29.14 -2.01 9.83
C HIS A 466 27.82 -2.19 10.60
N ASN A 467 26.99 -1.16 10.66
CA ASN A 467 25.71 -1.21 11.37
C ASN A 467 24.72 -2.19 10.69
N ASN A 468 24.70 -2.26 9.36
CA ASN A 468 23.93 -3.26 8.62
C ASN A 468 24.35 -4.69 9.06
N GLU A 469 25.66 -4.93 9.18
CA GLU A 469 26.18 -6.22 9.64
C GLU A 469 25.82 -6.52 11.09
N ALA A 470 25.93 -5.54 11.99
CA ALA A 470 25.49 -5.68 13.38
C ALA A 470 24.01 -6.09 13.47
N GLY A 471 23.16 -5.52 12.60
CA GLY A 471 21.76 -5.91 12.43
C GLY A 471 21.57 -7.37 12.04
N ARG A 472 22.29 -7.83 11.01
CA ARG A 472 22.24 -9.23 10.54
C ARG A 472 22.75 -10.20 11.61
N LEU A 473 23.80 -9.83 12.33
CA LEU A 473 24.33 -10.62 13.44
C LEU A 473 23.34 -10.68 14.63
N ALA A 474 22.55 -9.63 14.88
CA ALA A 474 21.49 -9.67 15.88
C ALA A 474 20.42 -10.73 15.57
N VAL A 475 20.07 -10.91 14.29
CA VAL A 475 19.15 -11.99 13.86
C VAL A 475 19.75 -13.36 14.19
N LYS A 476 21.03 -13.58 13.88
CA LYS A 476 21.71 -14.86 14.20
C LYS A 476 21.85 -15.08 15.71
N ALA A 477 22.20 -14.04 16.46
CA ALA A 477 22.45 -14.12 17.90
C ALA A 477 21.18 -14.41 18.72
N THR A 478 20.01 -14.02 18.21
CA THR A 478 18.71 -14.21 18.88
C THR A 478 18.02 -15.52 18.50
N MET A 479 18.56 -16.31 17.57
CA MET A 479 17.96 -17.60 17.18
C MET A 479 17.80 -18.54 18.38
N LYS A 480 16.68 -19.27 18.39
CA LYS A 480 16.34 -20.21 19.46
C LYS A 480 16.26 -21.63 18.95
N ARG A 481 16.66 -22.58 19.79
CA ARG A 481 16.41 -24.01 19.54
C ARG A 481 15.00 -24.34 20.03
N ILE A 482 14.13 -24.68 19.10
CA ILE A 482 12.76 -25.12 19.38
C ILE A 482 12.70 -26.65 19.27
N CYS A 483 11.96 -27.28 20.17
CA CYS A 483 11.86 -28.73 20.24
C CYS A 483 10.41 -29.20 20.30
N ARG A 484 10.13 -30.35 19.69
CA ARG A 484 8.87 -31.06 19.81
C ARG A 484 9.10 -32.43 20.43
N CYS A 485 8.38 -32.72 21.50
CA CYS A 485 8.39 -34.01 22.18
C CYS A 485 7.46 -34.99 21.47
N HIS A 486 7.91 -36.23 21.30
CA HIS A 486 7.14 -37.29 20.61
C HIS A 486 7.40 -38.69 21.20
N GLY A 487 7.85 -38.75 22.46
CA GLY A 487 7.88 -39.98 23.23
C GLY A 487 6.47 -40.52 23.53
N MET A 488 6.41 -41.72 24.09
CA MET A 488 5.16 -42.37 24.49
C MET A 488 4.30 -41.40 25.33
N SER A 489 3.02 -41.24 24.95
CA SER A 489 2.07 -40.30 25.56
C SER A 489 2.53 -38.83 25.58
N GLU A 490 3.13 -38.36 24.47
CA GLU A 490 3.69 -37.00 24.31
C GLU A 490 4.83 -36.66 25.29
N SER A 491 5.46 -37.68 25.91
CA SER A 491 6.60 -37.45 26.80
C SER A 491 7.83 -36.92 26.04
N CYS A 492 8.64 -36.08 26.70
CA CYS A 492 9.90 -35.55 26.16
C CYS A 492 11.09 -36.52 26.32
N THR A 493 10.83 -37.82 26.46
CA THR A 493 11.88 -38.87 26.50
C THR A 493 12.63 -38.95 25.17
N MET A 494 11.93 -38.65 24.07
CA MET A 494 12.51 -38.35 22.78
C MET A 494 11.91 -37.05 22.24
N GLN A 495 12.77 -36.17 21.73
CA GLN A 495 12.34 -34.93 21.10
C GLN A 495 13.17 -34.62 19.85
N THR A 496 12.55 -33.94 18.89
CA THR A 496 13.20 -33.42 17.69
C THR A 496 13.31 -31.91 17.80
N CYS A 497 14.48 -31.34 17.54
CA CYS A 497 14.70 -29.91 17.62
C CYS A 497 15.24 -29.31 16.31
N TRP A 498 14.91 -28.04 16.07
CA TRP A 498 15.40 -27.21 14.98
C TRP A 498 15.79 -25.82 15.49
N MET A 499 16.59 -25.09 14.70
CA MET A 499 16.85 -23.67 14.97
C MET A 499 15.76 -22.82 14.33
N GLN A 500 15.17 -21.90 15.09
CA GLN A 500 14.15 -20.99 14.63
C GLN A 500 14.53 -19.55 14.96
N LEU A 501 14.18 -18.61 14.09
CA LEU A 501 14.23 -17.18 14.35
C LEU A 501 13.42 -16.85 15.62
N ALA A 502 13.94 -15.96 16.46
CA ALA A 502 13.16 -15.36 17.54
C ALA A 502 12.07 -14.43 16.97
N ASP A 503 11.08 -14.05 17.78
CA ASP A 503 10.14 -13.02 17.36
C ASP A 503 10.89 -11.72 17.02
N PHE A 504 10.46 -11.03 15.97
CA PHE A 504 11.14 -9.82 15.50
C PHE A 504 11.20 -8.71 16.57
N ARG A 505 10.25 -8.70 17.52
CA ARG A 505 10.30 -7.83 18.70
C ARG A 505 11.53 -8.09 19.57
N GLU A 506 11.95 -9.34 19.72
CA GLU A 506 13.16 -9.67 20.50
C GLU A 506 14.44 -9.16 19.83
N ILE A 507 14.49 -9.22 18.49
CA ILE A 507 15.57 -8.63 17.69
C ILE A 507 15.59 -7.10 17.86
N GLY A 508 14.41 -6.46 17.79
CA GLY A 508 14.24 -5.04 18.05
C GLY A 508 14.73 -4.63 19.45
N ASN A 509 14.33 -5.37 20.48
CA ASN A 509 14.77 -5.15 21.86
C ASN A 509 16.29 -5.32 22.01
N TYR A 510 16.87 -6.37 21.40
CA TYR A 510 18.31 -6.62 21.41
C TYR A 510 19.07 -5.45 20.77
N LEU A 511 18.64 -5.00 19.58
CA LEU A 511 19.25 -3.86 18.90
C LEU A 511 19.03 -2.55 19.66
N LYS A 512 17.93 -2.39 20.40
CA LYS A 512 17.68 -1.19 21.21
C LYS A 512 18.69 -1.09 22.35
N VAL A 513 19.06 -2.21 22.97
CA VAL A 513 20.16 -2.26 23.95
C VAL A 513 21.49 -1.87 23.30
N LYS A 514 21.78 -2.38 22.10
CA LYS A 514 22.99 -2.01 21.34
C LYS A 514 23.02 -0.53 20.95
N HIS A 515 21.88 0.07 20.63
CA HIS A 515 21.75 1.51 20.38
C HIS A 515 22.09 2.34 21.62
N ASP A 516 21.61 1.92 22.80
CA ASP A 516 21.85 2.65 24.03
C ASP A 516 23.33 2.60 24.45
N GLN A 517 24.04 1.55 24.04
CA GLN A 517 25.48 1.34 24.25
C GLN A 517 26.37 1.76 23.07
N ALA A 518 25.78 2.31 22.00
CA ALA A 518 26.50 2.61 20.76
C ALA A 518 27.67 3.57 20.99
N GLN A 519 28.75 3.36 20.24
CA GLN A 519 30.01 4.09 20.40
C GLN A 519 30.17 5.16 19.31
N LYS A 520 30.59 6.36 19.73
CA LYS A 520 30.96 7.43 18.79
C LYS A 520 32.37 7.17 18.28
N LEU A 521 32.54 7.14 16.96
CA LEU A 521 33.83 7.00 16.35
C LEU A 521 34.41 8.38 16.02
N GLU A 522 35.45 8.77 16.76
CA GLU A 522 36.20 10.00 16.50
C GLU A 522 37.22 9.75 15.38
N MET A 523 36.93 10.26 14.19
CA MET A 523 37.81 10.12 13.02
C MET A 523 38.82 11.27 12.98
N ASP A 524 40.10 10.92 12.95
CA ASP A 524 41.19 11.90 12.96
C ASP A 524 41.32 12.60 11.59
N LYS A 525 40.58 13.70 11.40
CA LYS A 525 40.45 14.43 10.12
C LYS A 525 41.79 14.85 9.49
N ARG A 526 42.85 14.98 10.30
CA ARG A 526 44.20 15.34 9.84
C ARG A 526 44.92 14.20 9.11
N ARG A 527 44.72 12.94 9.52
CA ARG A 527 45.27 11.76 8.81
C ARG A 527 44.53 11.52 7.49
N MET A 528 43.21 11.73 7.48
CA MET A 528 42.35 11.52 6.31
C MET A 528 42.58 12.51 5.15
N ARG A 529 43.07 13.74 5.44
CA ARG A 529 43.40 14.76 4.43
C ARG A 529 44.83 14.68 3.89
N ALA A 530 45.73 13.97 4.59
CA ALA A 530 47.15 13.91 4.25
C ALA A 530 47.55 12.59 3.56
N GLY A 531 46.75 11.52 3.69
CA GLY A 531 47.00 10.22 3.09
C GLY A 531 46.36 10.03 1.71
N ASN A 532 46.94 9.15 0.90
CA ASN A 532 46.34 8.67 -0.34
C ASN A 532 45.12 7.78 -0.02
N SER A 533 44.22 7.53 -0.99
CA SER A 533 43.00 6.71 -0.78
C SER A 533 43.25 5.32 -0.18
N ALA A 534 44.46 4.76 -0.31
CA ALA A 534 44.86 3.50 0.31
C ALA A 534 45.14 3.63 1.82
N ASP A 535 45.85 4.66 2.26
CA ASP A 535 46.16 4.89 3.69
C ASP A 535 44.90 5.19 4.50
N ASN A 536 43.95 5.90 3.90
CA ASN A 536 42.65 6.17 4.51
C ASN A 536 41.83 4.90 4.72
N ARG A 537 41.96 3.91 3.83
CA ARG A 537 41.29 2.60 3.98
C ARG A 537 41.93 1.75 5.09
N VAL A 538 43.25 1.80 5.22
CA VAL A 538 43.97 1.07 6.28
C VAL A 538 43.66 1.64 7.66
N ALA A 539 43.78 2.95 7.84
CA ALA A 539 43.47 3.61 9.11
C ALA A 539 42.00 3.40 9.54
N MET A 540 41.09 3.34 8.57
CA MET A 540 39.68 3.10 8.82
C MET A 540 39.40 1.62 9.13
N SER A 541 40.03 0.68 8.43
CA SER A 541 39.97 -0.75 8.75
C SER A 541 40.52 -1.06 10.14
N ASP A 542 41.60 -0.39 10.56
CA ASP A 542 42.19 -0.54 11.89
C ASP A 542 41.25 -0.02 12.99
N ALA A 543 40.59 1.13 12.75
CA ALA A 543 39.59 1.67 13.66
C ALA A 543 38.40 0.72 13.84
N PHE A 544 37.85 0.17 12.74
CA PHE A 544 36.78 -0.84 12.79
C PHE A 544 37.24 -2.17 13.38
N GLY A 545 38.50 -2.56 13.20
CA GLY A 545 39.05 -3.82 13.71
C GLY A 545 39.06 -3.92 15.24
N SER A 546 39.07 -2.78 15.93
CA SER A 546 38.99 -2.70 17.40
C SER A 546 37.55 -2.81 17.95
N ILE A 547 36.53 -2.70 17.07
CA ILE A 547 35.12 -2.64 17.45
C ILE A 547 34.46 -3.98 17.14
N ALA A 548 33.76 -4.55 18.12
CA ALA A 548 33.03 -5.78 17.90
C ALA A 548 31.93 -5.58 16.84
N ARG A 549 31.81 -6.54 15.90
CA ARG A 549 30.85 -6.49 14.79
C ARG A 549 29.38 -6.43 15.22
N THR A 550 29.09 -6.74 16.48
CA THR A 550 27.74 -6.70 17.08
C THR A 550 27.38 -5.35 17.69
N GLU A 551 28.34 -4.41 17.80
CA GLU A 551 28.11 -3.09 18.37
C GLU A 551 27.70 -2.09 17.29
N LEU A 552 26.82 -1.15 17.66
CA LEU A 552 26.45 -0.03 16.80
C LEU A 552 27.40 1.14 16.98
N ILE A 553 27.64 1.85 15.90
CA ILE A 553 28.59 2.97 15.85
C ILE A 553 28.04 4.15 15.04
N TYR A 554 28.46 5.35 15.42
CA TYR A 554 28.02 6.61 14.80
C TYR A 554 29.16 7.64 14.77
N LEU A 555 29.04 8.69 13.96
CA LEU A 555 30.08 9.71 13.77
C LEU A 555 29.67 11.08 14.34
N GLU A 556 28.38 11.39 14.36
CA GLU A 556 27.86 12.71 14.68
C GLU A 556 26.99 12.67 15.94
N ASP A 557 27.08 13.71 16.76
CA ASP A 557 26.20 13.84 17.92
C ASP A 557 24.74 14.06 17.46
N SER A 558 23.81 13.41 18.16
CA SER A 558 22.38 13.54 17.86
C SER A 558 21.91 14.98 18.12
N PRO A 559 21.15 15.59 17.20
CA PRO A 559 20.63 16.95 17.38
C PRO A 559 19.59 17.02 18.51
N ASP A 560 19.24 18.24 18.91
CA ASP A 560 18.10 18.42 19.81
C ASP A 560 16.77 18.14 19.09
N TYR A 561 16.18 16.98 19.40
CA TYR A 561 14.89 16.54 18.86
C TYR A 561 13.67 17.25 19.48
N CYS A 562 13.84 18.08 20.51
CA CYS A 562 12.75 18.87 21.08
C CYS A 562 12.25 19.94 20.08
N ALA A 563 13.18 20.68 19.47
CA ALA A 563 12.88 21.79 18.58
C ALA A 563 12.53 21.32 17.16
N LYS A 564 11.50 21.94 16.57
CA LYS A 564 11.16 21.72 15.17
C LYS A 564 12.21 22.36 14.26
N ASN A 565 12.81 21.58 13.38
CA ASN A 565 13.74 22.04 12.35
C ASN A 565 13.42 21.37 11.02
N LEU A 566 12.70 22.08 10.15
CA LEU A 566 12.27 21.57 8.85
C LEU A 566 13.46 21.24 7.92
N SER A 567 14.56 21.99 8.02
CA SER A 567 15.76 21.77 7.19
C SER A 567 16.49 20.46 7.52
N LEU A 568 16.39 19.99 8.77
CA LEU A 568 16.94 18.72 9.24
C LEU A 568 15.88 17.60 9.30
N GLY A 569 14.65 17.86 8.82
CA GLY A 569 13.55 16.90 8.89
C GLY A 569 13.05 16.61 10.31
N LEU A 570 13.35 17.47 11.29
CA LEU A 570 12.97 17.30 12.70
C LEU A 570 11.60 17.93 12.94
N ALA A 571 10.60 17.13 13.29
CA ALA A 571 9.24 17.59 13.56
C ALA A 571 9.10 18.32 14.91
N GLY A 572 10.02 18.07 15.86
CA GLY A 572 9.91 18.51 17.25
C GLY A 572 8.98 17.62 18.08
N THR A 573 8.86 17.88 19.39
CA THR A 573 7.97 17.10 20.27
C THR A 573 6.60 17.72 20.52
N GLU A 574 6.34 18.92 20.00
CA GLU A 574 5.04 19.58 20.08
C GLU A 574 3.96 18.75 19.38
N GLY A 575 2.80 18.57 20.04
CA GLY A 575 1.69 17.77 19.54
C GLY A 575 1.82 16.26 19.75
N ARG A 576 2.91 15.78 20.35
CA ARG A 576 3.11 14.34 20.59
C ARG A 576 2.36 13.83 21.81
N GLU A 577 1.78 12.64 21.69
CA GLU A 577 1.18 11.92 22.80
C GLU A 577 2.25 11.43 23.78
N CYS A 578 1.91 11.44 25.07
CA CYS A 578 2.73 10.92 26.16
C CYS A 578 1.84 10.19 27.18
N VAL A 579 2.46 9.39 28.04
CA VAL A 579 1.78 8.61 29.08
C VAL A 579 2.40 8.85 30.46
N GLN A 580 1.53 8.94 31.48
CA GLN A 580 1.93 9.18 32.87
C GLN A 580 1.38 8.10 33.82
N HIS A 581 0.20 7.54 33.51
CA HIS A 581 -0.51 6.56 34.33
C HIS A 581 -0.93 5.34 33.50
N GLY A 582 -0.81 4.14 34.06
CA GLY A 582 -1.22 2.88 33.45
C GLY A 582 -0.59 1.68 34.17
N GLU A 583 -1.37 0.61 34.36
CA GLU A 583 -0.96 -0.57 35.13
C GLU A 583 0.19 -1.33 34.45
N SER A 584 0.14 -1.48 33.11
CA SER A 584 1.12 -2.23 32.32
C SER A 584 2.26 -1.40 31.71
N LEU A 585 2.48 -0.16 32.18
CA LEU A 585 3.52 0.71 31.63
C LEU A 585 4.89 0.49 32.28
N THR A 586 5.93 0.43 31.46
CA THR A 586 7.33 0.44 31.90
C THR A 586 7.71 1.77 32.56
N GLN A 587 8.80 1.78 33.35
CA GLN A 587 9.31 3.02 33.95
C GLN A 587 9.69 4.07 32.91
N TRP A 588 10.16 3.64 31.73
CA TRP A 588 10.53 4.52 30.62
C TRP A 588 9.31 5.24 30.02
N GLU A 589 8.20 4.51 29.88
CA GLU A 589 6.93 5.01 29.37
C GLU A 589 6.28 5.99 30.35
N ARG A 590 6.22 5.65 31.65
CA ARG A 590 5.65 6.53 32.69
C ARG A 590 6.33 7.90 32.77
N ARG A 591 7.60 7.99 32.34
CA ARG A 591 8.39 9.24 32.31
C ARG A 591 8.31 9.96 30.96
N SER A 592 7.55 9.46 30.00
CA SER A 592 7.47 10.04 28.65
C SER A 592 6.96 11.48 28.66
N CYS A 593 5.95 11.84 29.45
CA CYS A 593 5.46 13.22 29.52
C CYS A 593 6.53 14.19 30.05
N ARG A 594 7.37 13.74 31.00
CA ARG A 594 8.52 14.53 31.47
C ARG A 594 9.55 14.72 30.36
N ARG A 595 9.94 13.64 29.68
CA ARG A 595 11.00 13.63 28.65
C ARG A 595 10.61 14.34 27.35
N LEU A 596 9.38 14.14 26.90
CA LEU A 596 8.86 14.66 25.64
C LEU A 596 8.34 16.09 25.77
N CYS A 597 7.68 16.41 26.89
CA CYS A 597 7.05 17.71 27.07
C CYS A 597 7.90 18.61 27.99
N HIS A 598 8.02 18.26 29.28
CA HIS A 598 8.58 19.18 30.28
C HIS A 598 10.06 19.54 30.04
N GLU A 599 10.90 18.55 29.75
CA GLU A 599 12.33 18.76 29.47
C GLU A 599 12.56 19.51 28.14
N CYS A 600 11.57 19.48 27.23
CA CYS A 600 11.55 20.25 26.00
C CYS A 600 10.90 21.65 26.18
N GLY A 601 10.58 22.07 27.41
CA GLY A 601 9.95 23.37 27.70
C GLY A 601 8.45 23.46 27.38
N LEU A 602 7.81 22.34 27.06
CA LEU A 602 6.39 22.23 26.76
C LEU A 602 5.58 21.89 28.03
N ARG A 603 4.27 22.17 28.00
CA ARG A 603 3.32 21.70 29.01
C ARG A 603 2.63 20.44 28.52
N VAL A 604 2.07 19.67 29.44
CA VAL A 604 1.18 18.55 29.13
C VAL A 604 -0.25 19.09 29.06
N GLU A 605 -0.96 18.72 28.01
CA GLU A 605 -2.37 19.03 27.80
C GLU A 605 -3.19 17.74 27.73
N GLU A 606 -4.30 17.69 28.45
CA GLU A 606 -5.25 16.58 28.38
C GLU A 606 -6.19 16.78 27.19
N ARG A 607 -6.22 15.79 26.30
CA ARG A 607 -7.12 15.71 25.16
C ARG A 607 -8.07 14.54 25.36
N ARG A 608 -9.36 14.83 25.51
CA ARG A 608 -10.42 13.81 25.58
C ARG A 608 -10.74 13.33 24.17
N THR A 609 -10.61 12.03 23.94
CA THR A 609 -10.91 11.41 22.66
C THR A 609 -11.92 10.30 22.88
N GLU A 610 -13.01 10.31 22.14
CA GLU A 610 -13.97 9.20 22.12
C GLU A 610 -13.39 8.09 21.26
N ILE A 611 -13.15 6.93 21.87
CA ILE A 611 -12.68 5.72 21.18
C ILE A 611 -13.88 4.77 21.14
N VAL A 612 -14.27 4.37 19.94
CA VAL A 612 -15.27 3.32 19.74
C VAL A 612 -14.53 1.99 19.63
N SER A 613 -14.85 1.04 20.51
CA SER A 613 -14.24 -0.28 20.54
C SER A 613 -15.30 -1.37 20.69
N SER A 614 -15.04 -2.53 20.12
CA SER A 614 -15.87 -3.71 20.32
C SER A 614 -15.81 -4.17 21.78
N CYS A 615 -16.98 -4.27 22.41
CA CYS A 615 -17.15 -4.65 23.81
C CYS A 615 -18.22 -5.74 23.93
N ASN A 616 -18.37 -6.32 25.13
CA ASN A 616 -19.42 -7.29 25.46
C ASN A 616 -19.53 -8.44 24.44
N CYS A 617 -18.40 -8.86 23.87
CA CYS A 617 -18.33 -9.87 22.84
C CYS A 617 -18.80 -11.24 23.37
N LYS A 618 -19.82 -11.81 22.75
CA LYS A 618 -20.34 -13.15 23.06
C LYS A 618 -20.03 -14.09 21.91
N PHE A 619 -19.36 -15.19 22.25
CA PHE A 619 -19.16 -16.30 21.33
C PHE A 619 -20.42 -17.16 21.28
N HIS A 620 -21.03 -17.23 20.10
CA HIS A 620 -22.11 -18.16 19.81
C HIS A 620 -21.49 -19.46 19.31
N TRP A 621 -21.91 -20.58 19.92
CA TRP A 621 -21.39 -21.95 19.72
C TRP A 621 -21.72 -22.57 18.36
N CYS A 622 -21.60 -21.76 17.31
CA CYS A 622 -21.71 -22.06 15.89
C CYS A 622 -20.61 -21.34 15.08
N CYS A 623 -19.59 -20.77 15.76
CA CYS A 623 -18.41 -20.07 15.22
C CYS A 623 -18.58 -18.57 14.93
N THR A 624 -19.50 -17.87 15.60
CA THR A 624 -19.66 -16.41 15.44
C THR A 624 -19.43 -15.68 16.76
N VAL A 625 -18.68 -14.58 16.71
CA VAL A 625 -18.53 -13.64 17.84
C VAL A 625 -19.39 -12.42 17.53
N LYS A 626 -20.36 -12.14 18.39
CA LYS A 626 -21.16 -10.91 18.31
C LYS A 626 -20.69 -9.94 19.39
N CYS A 627 -20.28 -8.75 18.98
CA CYS A 627 -19.85 -7.68 19.89
C CYS A 627 -20.80 -6.49 19.79
N GLU A 628 -20.89 -5.72 20.86
CA GLU A 628 -21.52 -4.41 20.87
C GLU A 628 -20.46 -3.34 20.56
N SER A 629 -20.89 -2.20 20.01
CA SER A 629 -20.03 -1.02 19.84
C SER A 629 -20.14 -0.15 21.09
N CYS A 630 -19.12 -0.17 21.94
CA CYS A 630 -19.04 0.73 23.08
C CYS A 630 -18.21 1.95 22.71
N SER A 631 -18.71 3.15 23.00
CA SER A 631 -17.87 4.35 23.02
C SER A 631 -17.33 4.59 24.42
N GLN A 632 -16.03 4.81 24.51
CA GLN A 632 -15.34 5.13 25.75
C GLN A 632 -14.53 6.42 25.55
N VAL A 633 -14.77 7.41 26.41
CA VAL A 633 -13.96 8.63 26.43
C VAL A 633 -12.64 8.31 27.13
N THR A 634 -11.54 8.34 26.38
CA THR A 634 -10.18 8.16 26.90
C THR A 634 -9.49 9.52 26.98
N VAL A 635 -8.86 9.80 28.12
CA VAL A 635 -8.03 11.00 28.29
C VAL A 635 -6.61 10.70 27.82
N LYS A 636 -6.20 11.35 26.73
CA LYS A 636 -4.83 11.31 26.22
C LYS A 636 -4.05 12.53 26.70
N HIS A 637 -2.75 12.38 26.90
CA HIS A 637 -1.87 13.49 27.27
C HIS A 637 -1.01 13.87 26.07
N VAL A 638 -0.93 15.15 25.75
CA VAL A 638 -0.25 15.66 24.56
C VAL A 638 0.67 16.82 24.94
N CYS A 639 1.86 16.90 24.35
CA CYS A 639 2.76 18.03 24.56
C CYS A 639 2.26 19.29 23.83
N ALA A 640 2.12 20.41 24.54
CA ALA A 640 1.62 21.67 24.00
C ALA A 640 2.51 22.87 24.40
N ARG A 641 2.47 23.96 23.64
CA ARG A 641 3.16 25.20 24.00
C ARG A 641 2.60 25.81 25.28
N ARG A 642 3.49 26.38 26.08
CA ARG A 642 3.09 27.28 27.18
C ARG A 642 2.53 28.56 26.55
N HIS A 643 1.29 28.93 26.87
CA HIS A 643 0.75 30.20 26.42
C HIS A 643 1.61 31.35 26.98
N GLY A 644 2.17 32.16 26.10
CA GLY A 644 2.92 33.35 26.47
C GLY A 644 1.99 34.37 27.08
N GLY A 645 2.12 34.62 28.39
CA GLY A 645 1.66 35.86 28.97
C GLY A 645 2.49 37.01 28.39
N HIS A 646 1.82 38.00 27.80
CA HIS A 646 2.37 39.34 27.70
C HIS A 646 2.65 39.84 29.13
N GLY A 647 3.88 39.65 29.60
CA GLY A 647 4.35 40.13 30.88
C GLY A 647 5.65 40.88 30.66
N HIS A 648 5.59 42.22 30.73
CA HIS A 648 6.75 43.10 30.78
C HIS A 648 7.75 42.64 31.85
N HIS A 649 8.81 41.93 31.47
CA HIS A 649 9.99 41.81 32.31
C HIS A 649 10.89 43.02 32.09
N ARG A 650 10.59 44.09 32.86
CA ARG A 650 11.59 45.10 33.20
C ARG A 650 12.77 44.39 33.87
N ARG A 651 13.91 44.36 33.18
CA ARG A 651 15.21 44.00 33.76
C ARG A 651 15.50 44.95 34.92
N ARG A 652 15.65 44.43 36.14
CA ARG A 652 16.41 45.09 37.21
C ARG A 652 17.76 44.36 37.32
N PRO A 653 18.89 45.07 37.18
CA PRO A 653 20.20 44.45 37.35
C PRO A 653 20.46 44.22 38.84
N ARG A 654 20.84 43.00 39.23
CA ARG A 654 21.53 42.76 40.50
C ARG A 654 23.02 42.74 40.21
N GLY A 655 23.74 43.63 40.89
CA GLY A 655 25.20 43.75 40.85
C GLY A 655 25.92 42.56 41.47
N PRO A 656 27.26 42.58 41.45
CA PRO A 656 28.08 41.41 41.69
C PRO A 656 28.24 41.12 43.19
N LYS A 657 28.23 39.83 43.53
CA LYS A 657 28.94 39.27 44.68
C LYS A 657 29.55 37.95 44.28
#